data_AF-A0A7C8AK39-F1
#
_entry.id   AF-A0A7C8AK39-F1
#
_cell.length_a   1.000
_cell.length_b   1.000
_cell.length_c   1.000
_cell.angle_alpha   90.00
_cell.angle_beta   90.00
_cell.angle_gamma   90.00
#
_symmetry.space_group_name_H-M   'P 1'
#
loop_
_entity.id
_entity.type
_entity.pdbx_description
1 polymer ?
#
loop_
_entity_poly.entity_id
_entity_poly.type
_entity_poly.pdbx_seq_one_letter_code
_entity_poly.pdbx_strand_id
1 'polypeptide(L)'
;MSKRTRKHKRKPRALESQAPALPADRRHPRRRQCLEVALALGMAIIVMLRPFRDGMTYPGQNAYFLWAIAFLTSCWAMRLLILGERIRFGGPILALLVFWGICLLTAFDTVQFDATYRSLLYWAGHVFVFVLAANAFRCKGAIGVVVGAFVLTSLAEAGWALAHFKIVLPRIRLAVEAQPDMLEGVLATGVASADFMHRLSVNRAFGSLMFPNALAGFVILGIPLALAGVLHSILVLKEAFRTPLEGGRMKRGPIRRFGLPIAAGLLACLAAEALAYGWWTLYYGNDVIAQHATAAAFLYGVAPAAVTVIPLLVLLLFGGHICWLFARLVCFVLTVGLEVVALWYSYSRGGMLAVTAACSMGGLLLILSWKRSRPGKRSLSAAKTALIILVFGAAGVSVAANSAAPTANTKPPAQARASGQNVTMDDLLNPATMALRLSYWRTGWAMARANFWTGVGLGNFGTVYPTYKYLGAGDVKTAHNDFLEVLCETGALGFLLFTGFWAYFVYWGAARILREPAPLDRLVLTGGFCGVLAFLLHAVVDFNFHNPGLAFFAFLLAGLFFSRASLASGSAEKHIKHQLMAIPLVIAAVTLVGASVRPWAVDYALGGYKFLRAGMPVTMNWRMRAARFLLSPPDPPGESAHILLLLVPDRHKLERFGGVFTRQDITEGRYRRVTPEEPLPSDAAFVLDEPESAYETGISAAETILDDLERADATWYPHSPFVATTLNTWYFMLYDHANHPEAKRRYAWEALKWAKRETERSPHQWRSHDRLAKTLWFYGNVEQGPRRGEHFRRGLEAFRKVTELYPTFAEGWQQYGNALVEYGAALKKAGDTSIGDPYLISGRKALARAQEISQRLQGK
;
A
#
# COMPACT_ATOMS: atom_id res chain seq x y z
N MET A 1 82.45 -44.93 -44.07
CA MET A 1 82.07 -45.49 -42.76
C MET A 1 81.87 -44.31 -41.81
N SER A 2 80.87 -44.10 -40.95
CA SER A 2 79.62 -44.76 -40.56
C SER A 2 79.27 -44.20 -39.15
N LYS A 3 78.00 -43.85 -38.90
CA LYS A 3 77.29 -43.64 -37.60
C LYS A 3 77.38 -42.24 -36.96
N ARG A 4 76.33 -41.40 -36.99
CA ARG A 4 75.04 -41.43 -36.24
C ARG A 4 75.22 -41.57 -34.71
N THR A 5 74.75 -40.59 -33.92
CA THR A 5 73.51 -40.74 -33.10
C THR A 5 73.13 -39.51 -32.24
N ARG A 6 71.84 -39.13 -32.37
CA ARG A 6 70.84 -38.72 -31.37
C ARG A 6 71.01 -37.42 -30.55
N LYS A 7 70.32 -36.37 -31.03
CA LYS A 7 69.68 -35.31 -30.21
C LYS A 7 68.52 -35.91 -29.38
N HIS A 8 68.60 -35.83 -28.05
CA HIS A 8 67.47 -36.07 -27.15
C HIS A 8 66.63 -34.80 -26.97
N LYS A 9 65.38 -34.83 -27.45
CA LYS A 9 64.32 -33.87 -27.10
C LYS A 9 63.94 -34.05 -25.62
N ARG A 10 64.22 -33.05 -24.77
CA ARG A 10 63.63 -32.93 -23.43
C ARG A 10 62.18 -32.42 -23.57
N LYS A 11 61.22 -33.19 -23.05
CA LYS A 11 59.81 -32.77 -22.83
C LYS A 11 59.78 -31.63 -21.80
N PRO A 12 58.91 -30.60 -21.95
CA PRO A 12 58.71 -29.61 -20.90
C PRO A 12 57.88 -30.23 -19.76
N ARG A 13 58.42 -30.15 -18.52
CA ARG A 13 57.70 -30.41 -17.27
C ARG A 13 56.52 -29.45 -17.18
N ALA A 14 55.31 -29.99 -17.05
CA ALA A 14 54.14 -29.22 -16.63
C ALA A 14 54.43 -28.61 -15.26
N LEU A 15 54.43 -27.27 -15.17
CA LEU A 15 54.27 -26.58 -13.90
C LEU A 15 52.84 -26.84 -13.43
N GLU A 16 52.68 -27.78 -12.51
CA GLU A 16 51.51 -27.81 -11.63
C GLU A 16 51.54 -26.52 -10.79
N SER A 17 50.73 -25.54 -11.20
CA SER A 17 50.40 -24.40 -10.36
C SER A 17 49.60 -24.90 -9.17
N GLN A 18 50.27 -25.16 -8.05
CA GLN A 18 49.62 -25.24 -6.74
C GLN A 18 49.06 -23.85 -6.42
N ALA A 19 47.81 -23.62 -6.85
CA ALA A 19 47.00 -22.55 -6.31
C ALA A 19 46.84 -22.81 -4.80
N PRO A 20 47.06 -21.83 -3.91
CA PRO A 20 46.83 -22.03 -2.49
C PRO A 20 45.35 -22.34 -2.29
N ALA A 21 45.07 -23.56 -1.86
CA ALA A 21 43.74 -24.00 -1.48
C ALA A 21 43.23 -23.08 -0.35
N LEU A 22 42.24 -22.26 -0.68
CA LEU A 22 41.49 -21.46 0.29
C LEU A 22 40.96 -22.37 1.42
N PRO A 23 41.10 -22.00 2.70
CA PRO A 23 40.47 -22.73 3.79
C PRO A 23 38.96 -22.46 3.74
N ALA A 24 38.25 -23.29 2.97
CA ALA A 24 36.81 -23.39 3.03
C ALA A 24 36.44 -23.97 4.40
N ASP A 25 35.75 -23.18 5.23
CA ASP A 25 35.11 -23.67 6.44
C ASP A 25 34.10 -24.77 6.06
N ARG A 26 34.52 -26.02 6.27
CA ARG A 26 33.98 -27.24 5.66
C ARG A 26 33.00 -27.98 6.55
N ARG A 27 32.43 -27.37 7.60
CA ARG A 27 31.64 -28.17 8.54
C ARG A 27 30.25 -28.56 8.02
N HIS A 28 29.44 -27.70 7.38
CA HIS A 28 28.16 -28.14 6.76
C HIS A 28 27.60 -27.22 5.62
N PRO A 29 28.18 -27.23 4.40
CA PRO A 29 27.74 -26.34 3.31
C PRO A 29 26.30 -26.58 2.83
N ARG A 30 25.84 -27.84 2.78
CA ARG A 30 24.48 -28.19 2.38
C ARG A 30 23.42 -27.73 3.39
N ARG A 31 23.66 -27.93 4.68
CA ARG A 31 22.74 -27.50 5.76
C ARG A 31 22.57 -25.98 5.75
N ARG A 32 23.66 -25.23 5.57
CA ARG A 32 23.62 -23.77 5.45
C ARG A 32 22.76 -23.34 4.27
N GLN A 33 22.99 -23.93 3.09
CA GLN A 33 22.23 -23.63 1.88
C GLN A 33 20.73 -23.94 2.04
N CYS A 34 20.35 -25.07 2.63
CA CYS A 34 18.96 -25.42 2.90
C CYS A 34 18.26 -24.40 3.80
N LEU A 35 18.93 -23.95 4.87
CA LEU A 35 18.38 -22.93 5.78
C LEU A 35 18.22 -21.56 5.09
N GLU A 36 19.14 -21.16 4.19
CA GLU A 36 18.95 -19.91 3.43
C GLU A 36 17.75 -19.98 2.50
N VAL A 37 17.58 -21.12 1.82
CA VAL A 37 16.45 -21.33 0.91
C VAL A 37 15.13 -21.37 1.68
N ALA A 38 15.10 -21.97 2.87
CA ALA A 38 13.91 -21.94 3.73
C ALA A 38 13.51 -20.51 4.14
N LEU A 39 14.48 -19.68 4.56
CA LEU A 39 14.24 -18.25 4.83
C LEU A 39 13.76 -17.50 3.59
N ALA A 40 14.33 -17.81 2.42
CA ALA A 40 13.93 -17.21 1.15
C ALA A 40 12.51 -17.59 0.73
N LEU A 41 12.09 -18.84 0.97
CA LEU A 41 10.72 -19.30 0.75
C LEU A 41 9.74 -18.58 1.70
N GLY A 42 10.11 -18.42 2.97
CA GLY A 42 9.32 -17.60 3.90
C GLY A 42 9.15 -16.16 3.44
N MET A 43 10.22 -15.53 2.97
CA MET A 43 10.16 -14.18 2.39
C MET A 43 9.35 -14.14 1.08
N ALA A 44 9.45 -15.17 0.24
CA ALA A 44 8.66 -15.28 -0.99
C ALA A 44 7.15 -15.28 -0.70
N ILE A 45 6.69 -15.98 0.34
CA ILE A 45 5.28 -15.96 0.76
C ILE A 45 4.85 -14.54 1.14
N ILE A 46 5.67 -13.82 1.92
CA ILE A 46 5.39 -12.43 2.30
C ILE A 46 5.30 -11.54 1.06
N VAL A 47 6.27 -11.65 0.14
CA VAL A 47 6.31 -10.93 -1.13
C VAL A 47 5.05 -11.16 -1.95
N MET A 48 4.57 -12.40 -2.03
CA MET A 48 3.39 -12.75 -2.81
C MET A 48 2.08 -12.23 -2.19
N LEU A 49 2.00 -12.13 -0.87
CA LEU A 49 0.78 -11.70 -0.18
C LEU A 49 0.72 -10.18 0.06
N ARG A 50 1.85 -9.48 0.07
CA ARG A 50 1.95 -8.08 0.48
C ARG A 50 1.12 -7.11 -0.37
N PRO A 51 1.12 -7.17 -1.71
CA PRO A 51 0.37 -6.21 -2.53
C PRO A 51 -1.15 -6.35 -2.37
N PHE A 52 -1.65 -7.58 -2.20
CA PHE A 52 -3.09 -7.89 -2.14
C PHE A 52 -3.77 -7.52 -0.80
N ARG A 53 -3.06 -6.84 0.10
CA ARG A 53 -3.58 -6.38 1.39
C ARG A 53 -3.28 -4.90 1.57
N ASP A 54 -4.33 -4.10 1.54
CA ASP A 54 -4.23 -2.66 1.67
C ASP A 54 -3.96 -2.25 3.13
N GLY A 55 -2.68 -2.11 3.45
CA GLY A 55 -2.22 -1.60 4.74
C GLY A 55 -2.35 -0.09 4.92
N MET A 56 -2.70 0.68 3.89
CA MET A 56 -2.93 2.12 4.01
C MET A 56 -4.36 2.38 4.50
N THR A 57 -5.34 1.71 3.89
CA THR A 57 -6.74 1.82 4.30
C THR A 57 -7.05 1.00 5.55
N TYR A 58 -6.35 -0.13 5.74
CA TYR A 58 -6.53 -1.02 6.89
C TYR A 58 -5.23 -1.20 7.69
N PRO A 59 -4.86 -0.19 8.53
CA PRO A 59 -3.60 -0.17 9.27
C PRO A 59 -3.30 -1.43 10.09
N GLY A 60 -4.33 -2.07 10.64
CA GLY A 60 -4.23 -3.31 11.41
C GLY A 60 -3.64 -4.48 10.59
N GLN A 61 -3.85 -4.52 9.27
CA GLN A 61 -3.32 -5.58 8.42
C GLN A 61 -1.78 -5.53 8.29
N ASN A 62 -1.16 -4.38 8.55
CA ASN A 62 0.30 -4.27 8.55
C ASN A 62 0.95 -5.09 9.67
N ALA A 63 0.24 -5.35 10.78
CA ALA A 63 0.76 -6.14 11.90
C ALA A 63 1.14 -7.56 11.46
N TYR A 64 0.36 -8.19 10.57
CA TYR A 64 0.64 -9.54 10.07
C TYR A 64 1.99 -9.63 9.35
N PHE A 65 2.28 -8.62 8.52
CA PHE A 65 3.54 -8.55 7.80
C PHE A 65 4.70 -8.25 8.75
N LEU A 66 4.50 -7.36 9.73
CA LEU A 66 5.50 -7.10 10.77
C LEU A 66 5.84 -8.36 11.58
N TRP A 67 4.84 -9.14 11.98
CA TRP A 67 5.05 -10.39 12.72
C TRP A 67 5.76 -11.43 11.87
N ALA A 68 5.40 -11.56 10.59
CA ALA A 68 6.09 -12.45 9.66
C ALA A 68 7.57 -12.05 9.46
N ILE A 69 7.85 -10.75 9.34
CA ILE A 69 9.21 -10.22 9.23
C ILE A 69 9.99 -10.46 10.53
N ALA A 70 9.39 -10.21 11.69
CA ALA A 70 9.99 -10.45 13.00
C ALA A 70 10.31 -11.93 13.22
N PHE A 71 9.41 -12.82 12.80
CA PHE A 71 9.62 -14.26 12.82
C PHE A 71 10.82 -14.67 11.93
N LEU A 72 10.85 -14.24 10.67
CA LEU A 72 11.98 -14.54 9.78
C LEU A 72 13.30 -13.96 10.28
N THR A 73 13.26 -12.78 10.89
CA THR A 73 14.43 -12.15 11.52
C THR A 73 14.91 -12.97 12.71
N SER A 74 13.99 -13.52 13.51
CA SER A 74 14.32 -14.40 14.63
C SER A 74 14.91 -15.72 14.15
N CYS A 75 14.35 -16.34 13.10
CA CYS A 75 14.93 -17.52 12.46
C CYS A 75 16.34 -17.24 11.91
N TRP A 76 16.55 -16.08 11.29
CA TRP A 76 17.87 -15.66 10.83
C TRP A 76 18.83 -15.38 12.00
N ALA A 77 18.38 -14.75 13.07
CA ALA A 77 19.17 -14.52 14.27
C ALA A 77 19.60 -15.83 14.95
N MET A 78 18.71 -16.82 15.04
CA MET A 78 19.06 -18.16 15.51
C MET A 78 20.11 -18.83 14.61
N ARG A 79 19.96 -18.68 13.30
CA ARG A 79 20.97 -19.13 12.34
C ARG A 79 22.31 -18.41 12.52
N LEU A 80 22.29 -17.11 12.78
CA LEU A 80 23.48 -16.28 13.08
C LEU A 80 24.19 -16.77 14.34
N LEU A 81 23.44 -17.10 15.40
CA LEU A 81 23.95 -17.64 16.66
C LEU A 81 24.61 -19.01 16.44
N ILE A 82 23.90 -19.94 15.79
CA ILE A 82 24.34 -21.33 15.60
C ILE A 82 25.53 -21.42 14.63
N LEU A 83 25.47 -20.69 13.51
CA LEU A 83 26.46 -20.82 12.43
C LEU A 83 27.58 -19.77 12.49
N GLY A 84 27.50 -18.78 13.39
CA GLY A 84 28.53 -17.76 13.54
C GLY A 84 28.72 -16.88 12.32
N GLU A 85 27.64 -16.58 11.60
CA GLU A 85 27.74 -15.82 10.35
C GLU A 85 28.17 -14.35 10.58
N ARG A 86 28.78 -13.72 9.57
CA ARG A 86 29.13 -12.30 9.62
C ARG A 86 27.95 -11.41 9.24
N ILE A 87 27.66 -10.35 9.99
CA ILE A 87 26.77 -9.27 9.54
C ILE A 87 27.54 -8.40 8.52
N ARG A 88 26.99 -8.26 7.32
CA ARG A 88 27.50 -7.43 6.21
C ARG A 88 26.78 -6.08 6.19
N PHE A 89 27.41 -5.10 5.56
CA PHE A 89 26.83 -3.76 5.33
C PHE A 89 26.48 -3.00 6.61
N GLY A 90 27.36 -3.06 7.63
CA GLY A 90 27.16 -2.36 8.90
C GLY A 90 26.92 -0.85 8.76
N GLY A 91 27.58 -0.18 7.80
CA GLY A 91 27.36 1.26 7.54
C GLY A 91 25.91 1.59 7.15
N PRO A 92 25.38 1.03 6.04
CA PRO A 92 23.97 1.20 5.67
C PRO A 92 22.97 0.80 6.76
N ILE A 93 23.24 -0.30 7.47
CA ILE A 93 22.39 -0.75 8.58
C ILE A 93 22.39 0.28 9.71
N LEU A 94 23.57 0.77 10.10
CA LEU A 94 23.71 1.80 11.13
C LEU A 94 23.02 3.10 10.72
N ALA A 95 23.13 3.53 9.46
CA ALA A 95 22.45 4.72 8.97
C ALA A 95 20.92 4.63 9.13
N LEU A 96 20.33 3.47 8.80
CA LEU A 96 18.89 3.23 9.00
C LEU A 96 18.50 3.12 10.47
N LEU A 97 19.32 2.47 11.30
CA LEU A 97 19.08 2.37 12.74
C LEU A 97 19.17 3.74 13.41
N VAL A 98 20.12 4.59 13.01
CA VAL A 98 20.25 5.95 13.52
C VAL A 98 19.08 6.80 13.04
N PHE A 99 18.66 6.71 11.77
CA PHE A 99 17.44 7.35 11.30
C PHE A 99 16.22 6.96 12.15
N TRP A 100 15.99 5.65 12.32
CA TRP A 100 14.86 5.17 13.12
C TRP A 100 14.98 5.58 14.60
N GLY A 101 16.20 5.59 15.15
CA GLY A 101 16.48 6.12 16.49
C GLY A 101 16.15 7.61 16.64
N ILE A 102 16.46 8.43 15.63
CA ILE A 102 16.04 9.84 15.60
C ILE A 102 14.51 9.94 15.55
N CYS A 103 13.84 9.14 14.73
CA CYS A 103 12.37 9.12 14.71
C CYS A 103 11.76 8.73 16.07
N LEU A 104 12.39 7.84 16.83
CA LEU A 104 11.99 7.52 18.19
C LEU A 104 12.20 8.70 19.14
N LEU A 105 13.32 9.40 19.02
CA LEU A 105 13.63 10.57 19.84
C LEU A 105 12.69 11.75 19.55
N THR A 106 12.36 12.00 18.28
CA THR A 106 11.42 13.07 17.92
C THR A 106 9.97 12.70 18.25
N ALA A 107 9.66 11.42 18.47
CA ALA A 107 8.32 10.98 18.88
C ALA A 107 7.89 11.48 20.27
N PHE A 108 8.82 11.91 21.13
CA PHE A 108 8.47 12.53 22.41
C PHE A 108 7.78 13.89 22.27
N ASP A 109 8.00 14.58 21.15
CA ASP A 109 7.39 15.87 20.81
C ASP A 109 6.34 15.71 19.69
N THR A 110 5.74 14.51 19.58
CA THR A 110 4.77 14.23 18.53
C THR A 110 3.44 14.96 18.74
N VAL A 111 2.87 15.46 17.65
CA VAL A 111 1.57 16.13 17.64
C VAL A 111 0.41 15.17 17.90
N GLN A 112 0.49 13.94 17.39
CA GLN A 112 -0.51 12.89 17.63
C GLN A 112 0.18 11.54 17.81
N PHE A 113 0.05 11.00 19.02
CA PHE A 113 0.73 9.77 19.43
C PHE A 113 0.41 8.57 18.55
N ASP A 114 -0.87 8.33 18.23
CA ASP A 114 -1.28 7.13 17.49
C ASP A 114 -0.68 7.06 16.09
N ALA A 115 -0.63 8.19 15.38
CA ALA A 115 -0.04 8.28 14.05
C ALA A 115 1.46 7.97 14.07
N THR A 116 2.18 8.58 15.02
CA THR A 116 3.63 8.35 15.18
C THR A 116 3.95 6.94 15.65
N TYR A 117 3.20 6.40 16.60
CA TYR A 117 3.41 5.05 17.11
C TYR A 117 3.26 4.00 16.00
N ARG A 118 2.18 4.07 15.21
CA ARG A 118 1.97 3.16 14.07
C ARG A 118 3.04 3.33 13.00
N SER A 119 3.42 4.58 12.70
CA SER A 119 4.46 4.86 11.70
C SER A 119 5.83 4.32 12.11
N LEU A 120 6.21 4.46 13.39
CA LEU A 120 7.44 3.88 13.94
C LEU A 120 7.49 2.36 13.80
N LEU A 121 6.37 1.67 14.00
CA LEU A 121 6.27 0.22 13.79
C LEU A 121 6.49 -0.15 12.31
N TYR A 122 5.92 0.62 11.38
CA TYR A 122 6.11 0.39 9.95
C TYR A 122 7.57 0.58 9.55
N TRP A 123 8.20 1.68 9.97
CA TRP A 123 9.61 1.95 9.72
C TRP A 123 10.53 0.91 10.35
N ALA A 124 10.21 0.39 11.54
CA ALA A 124 10.94 -0.73 12.11
C ALA A 124 10.86 -1.97 11.19
N GLY A 125 9.68 -2.28 10.65
CA GLY A 125 9.51 -3.32 9.64
C GLY A 125 10.40 -3.14 8.41
N HIS A 126 10.51 -1.90 7.89
CA HIS A 126 11.39 -1.58 6.76
C HIS A 126 12.87 -1.82 7.07
N VAL A 127 13.32 -1.43 8.27
CA VAL A 127 14.68 -1.71 8.76
C VAL A 127 14.93 -3.21 8.81
N PHE A 128 14.01 -3.98 9.40
CA PHE A 128 14.16 -5.43 9.52
C PHE A 128 14.21 -6.12 8.15
N VAL A 129 13.35 -5.73 7.21
CA VAL A 129 13.34 -6.27 5.84
C VAL A 129 14.66 -5.99 5.13
N PHE A 130 15.18 -4.76 5.22
CA PHE A 130 16.46 -4.41 4.64
C PHE A 130 17.61 -5.24 5.24
N VAL A 131 17.69 -5.33 6.57
CA VAL A 131 18.71 -6.10 7.29
C VAL A 131 18.66 -7.57 6.89
N LEU A 132 17.46 -8.17 6.89
CA LEU A 132 17.23 -9.55 6.53
C LEU A 132 17.62 -9.80 5.07
N ALA A 133 17.17 -8.95 4.13
CA ALA A 133 17.48 -9.09 2.71
C ALA A 133 18.98 -8.97 2.39
N ALA A 134 19.67 -8.04 3.05
CA ALA A 134 21.10 -7.81 2.87
C ALA A 134 21.97 -8.94 3.47
N ASN A 135 21.47 -9.69 4.47
CA ASN A 135 22.29 -10.61 5.26
C ASN A 135 21.88 -12.09 5.24
N ALA A 136 20.59 -12.40 5.15
CA ALA A 136 20.10 -13.77 5.24
C ALA A 136 20.24 -14.56 3.92
N PHE A 137 20.12 -13.88 2.78
CA PHE A 137 20.12 -14.49 1.45
C PHE A 137 21.51 -14.40 0.81
N ARG A 138 22.40 -15.38 1.05
CA ARG A 138 23.82 -15.32 0.62
C ARG A 138 24.14 -16.19 -0.59
N CYS A 139 23.18 -16.86 -1.20
CA CYS A 139 23.39 -17.60 -2.44
C CYS A 139 22.48 -17.11 -3.56
N LYS A 140 22.92 -17.32 -4.81
CA LYS A 140 22.15 -16.96 -6.01
C LYS A 140 20.77 -17.63 -6.03
N GLY A 141 20.65 -18.84 -5.47
CA GLY A 141 19.38 -19.56 -5.35
C GLY A 141 18.38 -18.87 -4.43
N ALA A 142 18.78 -18.53 -3.20
CA ALA A 142 17.92 -17.83 -2.24
C ALA A 142 17.48 -16.45 -2.76
N ILE A 143 18.40 -15.66 -3.33
CA ILE A 143 18.07 -14.38 -3.97
C ILE A 143 17.11 -14.61 -5.14
N GLY A 144 17.35 -15.64 -5.96
CA GLY A 144 16.51 -15.99 -7.09
C GLY A 144 15.08 -16.39 -6.70
N VAL A 145 14.89 -17.06 -5.56
CA VAL A 145 13.56 -17.38 -5.01
C VAL A 145 12.78 -16.11 -4.68
N VAL A 146 13.39 -15.17 -3.96
CA VAL A 146 12.71 -13.92 -3.56
C VAL A 146 12.45 -13.01 -4.77
N VAL A 147 13.43 -12.87 -5.68
CA VAL A 147 13.25 -12.10 -6.93
C VAL A 147 12.21 -12.75 -7.83
N GLY A 148 12.21 -14.08 -7.95
CA GLY A 148 11.22 -14.82 -8.72
C GLY A 148 9.81 -14.62 -8.17
N ALA A 149 9.65 -14.68 -6.85
CA ALA A 149 8.39 -14.35 -6.19
C ALA A 149 7.94 -12.93 -6.52
N PHE A 150 8.83 -11.94 -6.41
CA PHE A 150 8.51 -10.56 -6.75
C PHE A 150 8.09 -10.38 -8.21
N VAL A 151 8.77 -11.03 -9.16
CA VAL A 151 8.42 -10.98 -10.60
C VAL A 151 7.05 -11.61 -10.85
N LEU A 152 6.77 -12.77 -10.26
CA LEU A 152 5.45 -13.42 -10.38
C LEU A 152 4.33 -12.58 -9.77
N THR A 153 4.59 -11.97 -8.62
CA THR A 153 3.64 -11.04 -7.98
C THR A 153 3.42 -9.80 -8.82
N SER A 154 4.48 -9.25 -9.43
CA SER A 154 4.37 -8.06 -10.27
C SER A 154 3.61 -8.34 -11.57
N LEU A 155 3.82 -9.52 -12.16
CA LEU A 155 3.01 -10.04 -13.26
C LEU A 155 1.53 -10.18 -12.87
N ALA A 156 1.25 -10.77 -11.71
CA ALA A 156 -0.12 -10.95 -11.22
C ALA A 156 -0.81 -9.62 -10.93
N GLU A 157 -0.11 -8.66 -10.33
CA GLU A 157 -0.62 -7.30 -10.09
C GLU A 157 -0.88 -6.53 -11.39
N ALA A 158 0.04 -6.61 -12.36
CA ALA A 158 -0.17 -5.98 -13.66
C ALA A 158 -1.38 -6.59 -14.38
N GLY A 159 -1.53 -7.92 -14.35
CA GLY A 159 -2.70 -8.62 -14.88
C GLY A 159 -4.00 -8.22 -14.16
N TRP A 160 -3.98 -8.18 -12.83
CA TRP A 160 -5.12 -7.75 -12.02
C TRP A 160 -5.49 -6.28 -12.27
N ALA A 161 -4.51 -5.39 -12.46
CA ALA A 161 -4.75 -4.00 -12.79
C ALA A 161 -5.49 -3.82 -14.13
N LEU A 162 -5.16 -4.65 -15.12
CA LEU A 162 -5.83 -4.65 -16.42
C LEU A 162 -7.22 -5.28 -16.35
N ALA A 163 -7.37 -6.39 -15.62
CA ALA A 163 -8.68 -7.00 -15.35
C ALA A 163 -9.58 -6.02 -14.58
N HIS A 164 -9.02 -5.31 -13.61
CA HIS A 164 -9.74 -4.29 -12.86
C HIS A 164 -10.22 -3.16 -13.77
N PHE A 165 -9.33 -2.63 -14.60
CA PHE A 165 -9.64 -1.58 -15.56
C PHE A 165 -10.71 -1.98 -16.59
N LYS A 166 -10.64 -3.20 -17.13
CA LYS A 166 -11.53 -3.67 -18.20
C LYS A 166 -12.83 -4.30 -17.71
N ILE A 167 -12.84 -4.95 -16.55
CA ILE A 167 -13.95 -5.82 -16.10
C ILE A 167 -14.54 -5.33 -14.78
N VAL A 168 -13.70 -5.11 -13.76
CA VAL A 168 -14.19 -4.83 -12.39
C VAL A 168 -14.77 -3.43 -12.27
N LEU A 169 -14.07 -2.41 -12.78
CA LEU A 169 -14.48 -1.02 -12.65
C LEU A 169 -15.84 -0.73 -13.33
N PRO A 170 -16.12 -1.22 -14.56
CA PRO A 170 -17.45 -1.11 -15.15
C PRO A 170 -18.54 -1.80 -14.30
N ARG A 171 -18.25 -2.97 -13.72
CA ARG A 171 -19.21 -3.69 -12.86
C ARG A 171 -19.49 -2.95 -11.55
N ILE A 172 -18.47 -2.35 -10.93
CA ILE A 172 -18.68 -1.52 -9.73
C ILE A 172 -19.57 -0.33 -10.06
N ARG A 173 -19.37 0.31 -11.21
CA ARG A 173 -20.23 1.43 -11.63
C ARG A 173 -21.67 1.00 -11.86
N LEU A 174 -21.88 -0.13 -12.54
CA LEU A 174 -23.22 -0.71 -12.71
C LEU A 174 -23.88 -1.03 -11.36
N ALA A 175 -23.13 -1.59 -10.40
CA ALA A 175 -23.64 -1.87 -9.07
C ALA A 175 -24.01 -0.57 -8.31
N VAL A 176 -23.18 0.47 -8.41
CA VAL A 176 -23.44 1.78 -7.81
C VAL A 176 -24.62 2.49 -8.49
N GLU A 177 -24.78 2.36 -9.80
CA GLU A 177 -25.94 2.87 -10.56
C GLU A 177 -27.22 2.14 -10.13
N ALA A 178 -27.17 0.82 -9.94
CA ALA A 178 -28.33 0.00 -9.57
C ALA A 178 -28.74 0.18 -8.10
N GLN A 179 -27.78 0.40 -7.19
CA GLN A 179 -28.01 0.56 -5.76
C GLN A 179 -27.13 1.69 -5.20
N PRO A 180 -27.56 2.96 -5.33
CA PRO A 180 -26.82 4.10 -4.80
C PRO A 180 -26.51 3.99 -3.30
N ASP A 181 -27.44 3.40 -2.54
CA ASP A 181 -27.35 3.21 -1.08
C ASP A 181 -26.21 2.26 -0.66
N MET A 182 -25.65 1.48 -1.59
CA MET A 182 -24.50 0.61 -1.33
C MET A 182 -23.26 1.43 -0.92
N LEU A 183 -23.16 2.68 -1.40
CA LEU A 183 -22.06 3.58 -1.04
C LEU A 183 -22.16 4.08 0.40
N GLU A 184 -23.36 4.10 1.00
CA GLU A 184 -23.56 4.63 2.36
C GLU A 184 -22.86 3.78 3.43
N GLY A 185 -22.73 2.47 3.23
CA GLY A 185 -22.03 1.58 4.17
C GLY A 185 -20.52 1.46 3.92
N VAL A 186 -20.05 1.79 2.70
CA VAL A 186 -18.62 1.78 2.35
C VAL A 186 -17.95 3.11 2.73
N LEU A 187 -18.69 4.22 2.67
CA LEU A 187 -18.16 5.56 2.93
C LEU A 187 -18.51 6.02 4.35
N ALA A 188 -17.50 6.44 5.11
CA ALA A 188 -17.67 6.88 6.51
C ALA A 188 -18.60 8.10 6.69
N THR A 189 -18.91 8.83 5.61
CA THR A 189 -19.78 10.02 5.61
C THR A 189 -21.22 9.74 5.21
N GLY A 190 -21.55 8.52 4.77
CA GLY A 190 -22.85 8.20 4.18
C GLY A 190 -23.08 8.83 2.79
N VAL A 191 -22.27 9.80 2.36
CA VAL A 191 -22.40 10.48 1.06
C VAL A 191 -21.12 10.32 0.25
N ALA A 192 -21.28 9.94 -1.03
CA ALA A 192 -20.21 9.90 -2.01
C ALA A 192 -19.66 11.30 -2.31
N SER A 193 -18.41 11.56 -1.92
CA SER A 193 -17.79 12.84 -2.23
C SER A 193 -17.67 13.02 -3.74
N ALA A 194 -17.77 14.26 -4.21
CA ALA A 194 -17.62 14.60 -5.62
C ALA A 194 -16.28 14.10 -6.21
N ASP A 195 -15.20 14.12 -5.43
CA ASP A 195 -13.90 13.55 -5.80
C ASP A 195 -13.92 12.02 -5.88
N PHE A 196 -14.59 11.34 -4.95
CA PHE A 196 -14.75 9.88 -5.00
C PHE A 196 -15.54 9.46 -6.25
N MET A 197 -16.67 10.12 -6.53
CA MET A 197 -17.47 9.85 -7.72
C MET A 197 -16.71 10.15 -9.01
N HIS A 198 -15.94 11.24 -9.03
CA HIS A 198 -15.05 11.55 -10.15
C HIS A 198 -14.03 10.42 -10.36
N ARG A 199 -13.30 10.02 -9.30
CA ARG A 199 -12.32 8.91 -9.38
C ARG A 199 -12.94 7.60 -9.84
N LEU A 200 -14.14 7.27 -9.34
CA LEU A 200 -14.87 6.08 -9.77
C LEU A 200 -15.22 6.17 -11.26
N SER A 201 -15.60 7.34 -11.75
CA SER A 201 -16.00 7.56 -13.14
C SER A 201 -14.84 7.58 -14.15
N VAL A 202 -13.60 7.87 -13.73
CA VAL A 202 -12.44 7.95 -14.65
C VAL A 202 -11.85 6.57 -14.91
N ASN A 203 -11.55 6.26 -16.17
CA ASN A 203 -10.94 5.01 -16.61
C ASN A 203 -9.41 5.02 -16.38
N ARG A 204 -8.96 4.48 -15.24
CA ARG A 204 -7.53 4.28 -14.92
C ARG A 204 -7.27 2.91 -14.28
N ALA A 205 -6.11 2.33 -14.56
CA ALA A 205 -5.65 1.11 -13.90
C ALA A 205 -5.00 1.43 -12.54
N PHE A 206 -5.34 0.66 -11.51
CA PHE A 206 -4.76 0.81 -10.17
C PHE A 206 -4.50 -0.49 -9.38
N GLY A 207 -4.94 -1.65 -9.89
CA GLY A 207 -4.64 -2.95 -9.27
C GLY A 207 -5.19 -3.10 -7.85
N SER A 208 -4.52 -3.90 -7.02
CA SER A 208 -4.91 -4.09 -5.60
C SER A 208 -4.51 -2.90 -4.70
N LEU A 209 -3.65 -2.00 -5.22
CA LEU A 209 -3.04 -0.89 -4.48
C LEU A 209 -3.93 0.36 -4.39
N MET A 210 -5.21 0.25 -4.81
CA MET A 210 -6.29 1.25 -4.73
C MET A 210 -6.07 2.59 -5.46
N PHE A 211 -4.83 2.94 -5.82
CA PHE A 211 -4.50 4.21 -6.49
C PHE A 211 -3.63 3.98 -7.73
N PRO A 212 -3.91 4.67 -8.86
CA PRO A 212 -3.11 4.51 -10.08
C PRO A 212 -1.62 4.83 -9.89
N ASN A 213 -1.31 5.84 -9.08
CA ASN A 213 0.08 6.20 -8.80
C ASN A 213 0.76 5.18 -7.87
N ALA A 214 0.01 4.51 -6.99
CA ALA A 214 0.56 3.44 -6.16
C ALA A 214 0.90 2.21 -7.02
N LEU A 215 0.03 1.84 -7.97
CA LEU A 215 0.34 0.84 -8.99
C LEU A 215 1.61 1.21 -9.76
N ALA A 216 1.70 2.46 -10.22
CA ALA A 216 2.90 2.95 -10.91
C ALA A 216 4.15 2.80 -10.02
N GLY A 217 4.09 3.23 -8.76
CA GLY A 217 5.19 3.07 -7.79
C GLY A 217 5.63 1.62 -7.60
N PHE A 218 4.72 0.65 -7.72
CA PHE A 218 5.04 -0.78 -7.66
C PHE A 218 5.68 -1.30 -8.95
N VAL A 219 5.05 -1.08 -10.11
CA VAL A 219 5.53 -1.65 -11.38
C VAL A 219 6.85 -1.05 -11.85
N ILE A 220 7.17 0.20 -11.48
CA ILE A 220 8.48 0.81 -11.82
C ILE A 220 9.65 0.17 -11.06
N LEU A 221 9.40 -0.54 -9.94
CA LEU A 221 10.40 -1.40 -9.30
C LEU A 221 10.64 -2.68 -10.13
N GLY A 222 9.58 -3.19 -10.77
CA GLY A 222 9.56 -4.42 -11.58
C GLY A 222 10.20 -4.27 -12.96
N ILE A 223 9.82 -3.23 -13.72
CA ILE A 223 10.17 -3.09 -15.14
C ILE A 223 11.69 -3.22 -15.40
N PRO A 224 12.57 -2.47 -14.71
CA PRO A 224 14.01 -2.55 -14.99
C PRO A 224 14.61 -3.90 -14.57
N LEU A 225 14.10 -4.50 -13.49
CA LEU A 225 14.53 -5.80 -13.00
C LEU A 225 14.14 -6.92 -13.97
N ALA A 226 12.90 -6.89 -14.47
CA ALA A 226 12.38 -7.85 -15.42
C ALA A 226 13.08 -7.70 -16.79
N LEU A 227 13.34 -6.47 -17.24
CA LEU A 227 14.11 -6.20 -18.46
C LEU A 227 15.54 -6.75 -18.39
N ALA A 228 16.23 -6.56 -17.26
CA ALA A 228 17.52 -7.19 -17.04
C ALA A 228 17.41 -8.72 -17.03
N GLY A 229 16.30 -9.27 -16.52
CA GLY A 229 15.95 -10.68 -16.58
C GLY A 229 15.78 -11.22 -18.01
N VAL A 230 15.11 -10.48 -18.89
CA VAL A 230 14.99 -10.79 -20.33
C VAL A 230 16.37 -10.86 -20.96
N LEU A 231 17.14 -9.77 -20.85
CA LEU A 231 18.48 -9.66 -21.46
C LEU A 231 19.42 -10.75 -20.96
N HIS A 232 19.41 -11.02 -19.65
CA HIS A 232 20.20 -12.10 -19.06
C HIS A 232 19.79 -13.47 -19.62
N SER A 233 18.49 -13.74 -19.72
CA SER A 233 17.98 -15.03 -20.21
C SER A 233 18.34 -15.23 -21.68
N ILE A 234 18.25 -14.20 -22.53
CA ILE A 234 18.70 -14.25 -23.94
C ILE A 234 20.19 -14.57 -24.04
N LEU A 235 21.03 -13.88 -23.26
CA LEU A 235 22.48 -14.08 -23.31
C LEU A 235 22.88 -15.49 -22.87
N VAL A 236 22.28 -16.01 -21.80
CA VAL A 236 22.55 -17.37 -21.31
C VAL A 236 22.01 -18.42 -22.27
N LEU A 237 20.84 -18.20 -22.87
CA LEU A 237 20.26 -19.10 -23.85
C LEU A 237 21.14 -19.19 -25.10
N LYS A 238 21.65 -18.04 -25.59
CA LYS A 238 22.59 -17.98 -26.72
C LYS A 238 23.88 -18.74 -26.45
N GLU A 239 24.40 -18.65 -25.22
CA GLU A 239 25.59 -19.42 -24.82
C GLU A 239 25.28 -20.92 -24.74
N ALA A 240 24.15 -21.29 -24.14
CA ALA A 240 23.71 -22.69 -24.04
C ALA A 240 23.58 -23.37 -25.41
N PHE A 241 23.09 -22.64 -26.42
CA PHE A 241 23.02 -23.12 -27.81
C PHE A 241 24.37 -23.19 -28.53
N ARG A 242 25.40 -22.45 -28.07
CA ARG A 242 26.74 -22.45 -28.67
C ARG A 242 27.66 -23.52 -28.12
N THR A 243 27.46 -23.94 -26.88
CA THR A 243 28.20 -25.07 -26.30
C THR A 243 27.85 -26.36 -27.05
N PRO A 244 28.83 -27.01 -27.73
CA PRO A 244 28.56 -28.27 -28.40
C PRO A 244 28.13 -29.32 -27.38
N LEU A 245 27.09 -30.09 -27.72
CA LEU A 245 26.68 -31.27 -26.97
C LEU A 245 27.84 -32.28 -27.00
N GLU A 246 28.73 -32.25 -26.01
CA GLU A 246 29.81 -33.23 -25.89
C GLU A 246 29.22 -34.64 -25.94
N GLY A 247 29.46 -35.33 -27.06
CA GLY A 247 29.15 -36.74 -27.24
C GLY A 247 27.69 -37.09 -27.52
N GLY A 248 26.97 -36.37 -28.39
CA GLY A 248 25.80 -36.88 -29.16
C GLY A 248 24.60 -37.46 -28.36
N ARG A 249 24.66 -37.42 -27.04
CA ARG A 249 23.62 -37.84 -26.10
C ARG A 249 23.74 -36.89 -24.92
N MET A 250 22.74 -36.04 -24.72
CA MET A 250 22.50 -35.50 -23.38
C MET A 250 22.49 -36.70 -22.43
N LYS A 251 23.37 -36.72 -21.41
CA LYS A 251 23.27 -37.70 -20.32
C LYS A 251 21.80 -37.69 -19.90
N ARG A 252 21.05 -38.78 -20.11
CA ARG A 252 19.59 -38.89 -19.88
C ARG A 252 19.16 -38.70 -18.41
N GLY A 253 20.09 -38.37 -17.51
CA GLY A 253 19.88 -38.20 -16.07
C GLY A 253 19.01 -36.99 -15.66
N PRO A 254 19.17 -35.77 -16.24
CA PRO A 254 18.35 -34.61 -15.86
C PRO A 254 16.95 -34.61 -16.50
N ILE A 255 16.81 -35.20 -17.70
CA ILE A 255 15.52 -35.33 -18.41
C ILE A 255 14.53 -36.14 -17.56
N ARG A 256 15.00 -37.17 -16.85
CA ARG A 256 14.19 -37.96 -15.91
C ARG A 256 13.90 -37.25 -14.57
N ARG A 257 14.76 -36.33 -14.11
CA ARG A 257 14.60 -35.62 -12.81
C ARG A 257 13.68 -34.41 -12.88
N PHE A 258 13.63 -33.70 -14.01
CA PHE A 258 12.84 -32.46 -14.15
C PHE A 258 11.88 -32.46 -15.34
N GLY A 259 12.08 -33.32 -16.35
CA GLY A 259 11.19 -33.36 -17.52
C GLY A 259 9.81 -33.92 -17.22
N LEU A 260 9.71 -34.94 -16.37
CA LEU A 260 8.41 -35.54 -16.01
C LEU A 260 7.54 -34.60 -15.13
N PRO A 261 8.07 -33.93 -14.10
CA PRO A 261 7.29 -32.93 -13.34
C PRO A 261 6.89 -31.71 -14.19
N ILE A 262 7.77 -31.24 -15.09
CA ILE A 262 7.45 -30.12 -15.99
C ILE A 262 6.36 -30.53 -16.98
N ALA A 263 6.49 -31.70 -17.63
CA ALA A 263 5.48 -32.20 -18.54
C ALA A 263 4.14 -32.48 -17.83
N ALA A 264 4.16 -33.06 -16.64
CA ALA A 264 2.96 -33.29 -15.82
C ALA A 264 2.32 -31.97 -15.37
N GLY A 265 3.12 -30.97 -15.00
CA GLY A 265 2.62 -29.62 -14.66
C GLY A 265 1.99 -28.91 -15.85
N LEU A 266 2.60 -29.01 -17.04
CA LEU A 266 2.04 -28.45 -18.27
C LEU A 266 0.74 -29.17 -18.67
N LEU A 267 0.68 -30.49 -18.55
CA LEU A 267 -0.55 -31.28 -18.76
C LEU A 267 -1.64 -30.93 -17.74
N ALA A 268 -1.27 -30.70 -16.48
CA ALA A 268 -2.20 -30.27 -15.45
C ALA A 268 -2.75 -28.86 -15.70
N CYS A 269 -1.93 -27.93 -16.21
CA CYS A 269 -2.42 -26.62 -16.65
C CYS A 269 -3.44 -26.74 -17.79
N LEU A 270 -3.13 -27.52 -18.83
CA LEU A 270 -4.06 -27.81 -19.93
C LEU A 270 -5.38 -28.40 -19.43
N ALA A 271 -5.33 -29.34 -18.49
CA ALA A 271 -6.52 -29.95 -17.91
C ALA A 271 -7.33 -28.96 -17.06
N ALA A 272 -6.67 -28.14 -16.24
CA ALA A 272 -7.32 -27.10 -15.44
C ALA A 272 -7.97 -26.02 -16.33
N GLU A 273 -7.35 -25.68 -17.45
CA GLU A 273 -7.89 -24.73 -18.44
C GLU A 273 -9.10 -25.30 -19.17
N ALA A 274 -9.06 -26.58 -19.58
CA ALA A 274 -10.21 -27.27 -20.16
C ALA A 274 -11.40 -27.30 -19.19
N LEU A 275 -11.13 -27.53 -17.90
CA LEU A 275 -12.14 -27.49 -16.85
C LEU A 275 -12.66 -26.07 -16.59
N ALA A 276 -11.79 -25.06 -16.59
CA ALA A 276 -12.18 -23.66 -16.43
C ALA A 276 -13.04 -23.17 -17.62
N TYR A 277 -12.71 -23.58 -18.84
CA TYR A 277 -13.52 -23.31 -20.04
C TYR A 277 -14.89 -23.99 -19.93
N GLY A 278 -14.92 -25.28 -19.57
CA GLY A 278 -16.18 -26.00 -19.33
C GLY A 278 -17.05 -25.34 -18.26
N TRP A 279 -16.43 -24.91 -17.15
CA TRP A 279 -17.11 -24.18 -16.08
C TRP A 279 -17.63 -22.82 -16.55
N TRP A 280 -16.84 -22.07 -17.32
CA TRP A 280 -17.25 -20.78 -17.89
C TRP A 280 -18.44 -20.92 -18.84
N THR A 281 -18.44 -21.95 -19.69
CA THR A 281 -19.56 -22.23 -20.60
C THR A 281 -20.84 -22.62 -19.85
N LEU A 282 -20.73 -23.29 -18.71
CA LEU A 282 -21.86 -23.64 -17.85
C LEU A 282 -22.39 -22.44 -17.05
N TYR A 283 -21.52 -21.49 -16.67
CA TYR A 283 -21.88 -20.39 -15.77
C TYR A 283 -22.39 -19.12 -16.49
N TYR A 284 -21.94 -18.82 -17.70
CA TYR A 284 -22.26 -17.56 -18.40
C TYR A 284 -23.24 -17.68 -19.57
N GLY A 285 -23.68 -18.90 -19.95
CA GLY A 285 -24.66 -19.13 -21.01
C GLY A 285 -24.17 -18.82 -22.44
N ASN A 286 -24.93 -19.27 -23.44
CA ASN A 286 -24.54 -19.26 -24.86
C ASN A 286 -24.42 -17.87 -25.49
N ASP A 287 -25.13 -16.85 -24.98
CA ASP A 287 -25.20 -15.53 -25.63
C ASP A 287 -23.91 -14.70 -25.48
N VAL A 288 -23.19 -14.86 -24.37
CA VAL A 288 -21.89 -14.17 -24.14
C VAL A 288 -20.79 -14.78 -25.01
N ILE A 289 -20.88 -16.09 -25.25
CA ILE A 289 -19.92 -16.87 -26.06
C ILE A 289 -19.98 -16.44 -27.52
N ALA A 290 -21.17 -16.21 -28.07
CA ALA A 290 -21.34 -15.78 -29.47
C ALA A 290 -20.69 -14.41 -29.75
N GLN A 291 -20.78 -13.47 -28.81
CA GLN A 291 -20.23 -12.11 -28.98
C GLN A 291 -18.70 -12.04 -28.85
N HIS A 292 -18.07 -13.01 -28.18
CA HIS A 292 -16.63 -13.01 -27.88
C HIS A 292 -15.93 -14.29 -28.34
N ALA A 293 -16.53 -15.06 -29.26
CA ALA A 293 -16.09 -16.40 -29.65
C ALA A 293 -14.63 -16.47 -30.10
N THR A 294 -14.15 -15.45 -30.82
CA THR A 294 -12.76 -15.36 -31.29
C THR A 294 -11.78 -15.08 -30.16
N ALA A 295 -12.11 -14.16 -29.25
CA ALA A 295 -11.31 -13.89 -28.05
C ALA A 295 -11.30 -15.10 -27.10
N ALA A 296 -12.44 -15.77 -26.93
CA ALA A 296 -12.56 -16.99 -26.15
C ALA A 296 -11.77 -18.16 -26.77
N ALA A 297 -11.87 -18.39 -28.08
CA ALA A 297 -11.07 -19.41 -28.78
C ALA A 297 -9.57 -19.14 -28.68
N PHE A 298 -9.15 -17.88 -28.71
CA PHE A 298 -7.75 -17.50 -28.51
C PHE A 298 -7.31 -17.70 -27.04
N LEU A 299 -8.07 -17.18 -26.07
CA LEU A 299 -7.74 -17.21 -24.63
C LEU A 299 -7.84 -18.60 -24.01
N TYR A 300 -8.74 -19.45 -24.48
CA TYR A 300 -9.01 -20.77 -23.91
C TYR A 300 -8.57 -21.94 -24.81
N GLY A 301 -8.22 -21.67 -26.09
CA GLY A 301 -7.69 -22.66 -27.02
C GLY A 301 -6.24 -22.39 -27.39
N VAL A 302 -6.00 -21.33 -28.17
CA VAL A 302 -4.68 -21.08 -28.80
C VAL A 302 -3.59 -20.71 -27.80
N ALA A 303 -3.86 -19.77 -26.89
CA ALA A 303 -2.88 -19.31 -25.91
C ALA A 303 -2.52 -20.41 -24.89
N PRO A 304 -3.47 -21.13 -24.28
CA PRO A 304 -3.25 -22.36 -23.50
C PRO A 304 -2.41 -23.42 -24.21
N ALA A 305 -2.79 -23.77 -25.45
CA ALA A 305 -2.05 -24.74 -26.25
C ALA A 305 -0.63 -24.24 -26.55
N ALA A 306 -0.43 -22.96 -26.82
CA ALA A 306 0.90 -22.39 -27.01
C ALA A 306 1.73 -22.44 -25.71
N VAL A 307 1.13 -22.11 -24.55
CA VAL A 307 1.78 -22.14 -23.23
C VAL A 307 2.20 -23.55 -22.81
N THR A 308 1.60 -24.59 -23.39
CA THR A 308 1.90 -25.99 -23.05
C THR A 308 2.69 -26.72 -24.12
N VAL A 309 2.31 -26.60 -25.40
CA VAL A 309 2.99 -27.24 -26.54
C VAL A 309 4.37 -26.64 -26.76
N ILE A 310 4.56 -25.32 -26.65
CA ILE A 310 5.87 -24.70 -26.90
C ILE A 310 6.90 -25.17 -25.86
N PRO A 311 6.65 -25.11 -24.53
CA PRO A 311 7.61 -25.63 -23.55
C PRO A 311 7.83 -27.14 -23.65
N LEU A 312 6.79 -27.91 -24.02
CA LEU A 312 6.91 -29.36 -24.26
C LEU A 312 7.81 -29.66 -25.47
N LEU A 313 7.63 -28.96 -26.59
CA LEU A 313 8.50 -29.08 -27.76
C LEU A 313 9.94 -28.66 -27.42
N VAL A 314 10.13 -27.57 -26.67
CA VAL A 314 11.47 -27.15 -26.23
C VAL A 314 12.10 -28.19 -25.29
N LEU A 315 11.32 -28.80 -24.39
CA LEU A 315 11.78 -29.88 -23.52
C LEU A 315 12.22 -31.12 -24.32
N LEU A 316 11.42 -31.51 -25.31
CA LEU A 316 11.68 -32.68 -26.16
C LEU A 316 12.89 -32.48 -27.08
N LEU A 317 13.01 -31.30 -27.69
CA LEU A 317 14.06 -30.98 -28.67
C LEU A 317 15.39 -30.57 -28.03
N PHE A 318 15.34 -29.86 -26.90
CA PHE A 318 16.53 -29.18 -26.33
C PHE A 318 16.80 -29.51 -24.85
N GLY A 319 15.93 -30.29 -24.20
CA GLY A 319 16.10 -30.74 -22.82
C GLY A 319 15.68 -29.74 -21.75
N GLY A 320 15.64 -30.21 -20.50
CA GLY A 320 15.03 -29.48 -19.38
C GLY A 320 15.72 -28.16 -19.00
N HIS A 321 17.05 -28.04 -19.19
CA HIS A 321 17.76 -26.80 -18.88
C HIS A 321 17.40 -25.67 -19.85
N ILE A 322 17.35 -25.97 -21.15
CA ILE A 322 16.95 -24.99 -22.18
C ILE A 322 15.45 -24.67 -22.04
N CYS A 323 14.61 -25.67 -21.76
CA CYS A 323 13.19 -25.46 -21.46
C CYS A 323 13.00 -24.49 -20.26
N TRP A 324 13.74 -24.68 -19.17
CA TRP A 324 13.69 -23.76 -18.03
C TRP A 324 14.16 -22.34 -18.37
N LEU A 325 15.25 -22.19 -19.13
CA LEU A 325 15.73 -20.87 -19.58
C LEU A 325 14.70 -20.17 -20.48
N PHE A 326 14.04 -20.93 -21.35
CA PHE A 326 12.99 -20.42 -22.22
C PHE A 326 11.74 -20.01 -21.43
N ALA A 327 11.25 -20.85 -20.53
CA ALA A 327 10.13 -20.51 -19.65
C ALA A 327 10.42 -19.27 -18.80
N ARG A 328 11.65 -19.17 -18.27
CA ARG A 328 12.14 -17.98 -17.57
C ARG A 328 12.12 -16.74 -18.48
N LEU A 329 12.61 -16.85 -19.72
CA LEU A 329 12.57 -15.74 -20.68
C LEU A 329 11.13 -15.29 -20.96
N VAL A 330 10.21 -16.23 -21.24
CA VAL A 330 8.80 -15.93 -21.48
C VAL A 330 8.18 -15.21 -20.28
N CYS A 331 8.40 -15.71 -19.06
CA CYS A 331 7.90 -15.08 -17.84
C CYS A 331 8.37 -13.62 -17.72
N PHE A 332 9.65 -13.34 -17.95
CA PHE A 332 10.18 -11.98 -17.91
C PHE A 332 9.61 -11.09 -19.04
N VAL A 333 9.46 -11.60 -20.26
CA VAL A 333 8.88 -10.86 -21.39
C VAL A 333 7.43 -10.48 -21.11
N LEU A 334 6.63 -11.44 -20.61
CA LEU A 334 5.24 -11.19 -20.23
C LEU A 334 5.15 -10.17 -19.08
N THR A 335 6.04 -10.27 -18.10
CA THR A 335 6.08 -9.33 -16.97
C THR A 335 6.35 -7.92 -17.45
N VAL A 336 7.42 -7.70 -18.24
CA VAL A 336 7.73 -6.37 -18.80
C VAL A 336 6.56 -5.85 -19.66
N GLY A 337 6.00 -6.70 -20.52
CA GLY A 337 4.89 -6.32 -21.39
C GLY A 337 3.66 -5.86 -20.61
N LEU A 338 3.19 -6.65 -19.64
CA LEU A 338 2.03 -6.30 -18.84
C LEU A 338 2.29 -5.12 -17.91
N GLU A 339 3.47 -5.01 -17.29
CA GLU A 339 3.81 -3.88 -16.42
C GLU A 339 3.87 -2.56 -17.19
N VAL A 340 4.45 -2.54 -18.40
CA VAL A 340 4.48 -1.34 -19.25
C VAL A 340 3.07 -0.94 -19.67
N VAL A 341 2.22 -1.90 -20.02
CA VAL A 341 0.81 -1.64 -20.37
C VAL A 341 0.02 -1.16 -19.15
N ALA A 342 0.24 -1.75 -17.97
CA ALA A 342 -0.39 -1.32 -16.73
C ALA A 342 0.07 0.09 -16.32
N LEU A 343 1.37 0.41 -16.46
CA LEU A 343 1.90 1.74 -16.24
C LEU A 343 1.28 2.75 -17.23
N TRP A 344 1.11 2.37 -18.49
CA TRP A 344 0.44 3.17 -19.50
C TRP A 344 -1.00 3.52 -19.11
N TYR A 345 -1.81 2.50 -18.77
CA TYR A 345 -3.20 2.69 -18.35
C TYR A 345 -3.37 3.27 -16.94
N SER A 346 -2.29 3.33 -16.14
CA SER A 346 -2.29 4.08 -14.89
C SER A 346 -2.29 5.60 -15.12
N TYR A 347 -1.80 6.05 -16.29
CA TYR A 347 -1.54 7.45 -16.61
C TYR A 347 -0.66 8.19 -15.58
N SER A 348 0.20 7.47 -14.85
CA SER A 348 1.18 8.09 -13.94
C SER A 348 2.38 8.65 -14.72
N ARG A 349 2.28 9.94 -15.09
CA ARG A 349 3.37 10.70 -15.72
C ARG A 349 4.68 10.63 -14.92
N GLY A 350 4.58 10.77 -13.59
CA GLY A 350 5.72 10.67 -12.69
C GLY A 350 6.40 9.30 -12.75
N GLY A 351 5.61 8.22 -12.75
CA GLY A 351 6.14 6.85 -12.87
C GLY A 351 6.85 6.60 -14.20
N MET A 352 6.26 7.05 -15.31
CA MET A 352 6.86 6.93 -16.66
C MET A 352 8.20 7.68 -16.78
N LEU A 353 8.26 8.91 -16.28
CA LEU A 353 9.49 9.71 -16.28
C LEU A 353 10.56 9.06 -15.39
N ALA A 354 10.16 8.59 -14.21
CA ALA A 354 11.07 7.98 -13.25
C ALA A 354 11.72 6.69 -13.77
N VAL A 355 10.93 5.77 -14.35
CA VAL A 355 11.47 4.52 -14.93
C VAL A 355 12.36 4.80 -16.15
N THR A 356 11.99 5.78 -16.97
CA THR A 356 12.79 6.18 -18.15
C THR A 356 14.13 6.78 -17.72
N ALA A 357 14.13 7.68 -16.75
CA ALA A 357 15.35 8.29 -16.21
C ALA A 357 16.26 7.24 -15.56
N ALA A 358 15.69 6.32 -14.77
CA ALA A 358 16.45 5.25 -14.13
C ALA A 358 17.07 4.27 -15.15
N CYS A 359 16.30 3.83 -16.15
CA CYS A 359 16.80 2.97 -17.23
C CYS A 359 17.87 3.68 -18.08
N SER A 360 17.73 4.99 -18.30
CA SER A 360 18.74 5.80 -19.00
C SER A 360 20.06 5.85 -18.23
N MET A 361 19.99 6.06 -16.92
CA MET A 361 21.16 6.00 -16.04
C MET A 361 21.79 4.60 -16.05
N GLY A 362 21.00 3.53 -15.97
CA GLY A 362 21.49 2.15 -16.06
C GLY A 362 22.21 1.86 -17.38
N GLY A 363 21.64 2.30 -18.50
CA GLY A 363 22.25 2.21 -19.82
C GLY A 363 23.59 2.94 -19.88
N LEU A 364 23.65 4.17 -19.35
CA LEU A 364 24.90 4.94 -19.24
C LEU A 364 25.96 4.20 -18.42
N LEU A 365 25.60 3.64 -17.25
CA LEU A 365 26.52 2.86 -16.41
C LEU A 365 27.08 1.62 -17.14
N LEU A 366 26.22 0.91 -17.89
CA LEU A 366 26.66 -0.22 -18.71
C LEU A 366 27.63 0.22 -19.81
N ILE A 367 27.40 1.36 -20.46
CA ILE A 367 28.28 1.91 -21.50
C ILE A 367 29.63 2.37 -20.91
N LEU A 368 29.62 3.08 -19.78
CA LEU A 368 30.83 3.54 -19.11
C LEU A 368 31.68 2.37 -18.60
N SER A 369 31.02 1.35 -18.04
CA SER A 369 31.70 0.14 -17.59
C SER A 369 32.30 -0.66 -18.74
N TRP A 370 31.68 -0.66 -19.94
CA TRP A 370 32.24 -1.28 -21.14
C TRP A 370 33.49 -0.56 -21.63
N LYS A 371 33.49 0.78 -21.66
CA LYS A 371 34.68 1.60 -22.01
C LYS A 371 35.86 1.34 -21.08
N ARG A 372 35.59 1.22 -19.76
CA ARG A 372 36.62 0.92 -18.76
C ARG A 372 37.27 -0.46 -18.96
N SER A 373 36.52 -1.45 -19.45
CA SER A 373 37.02 -2.80 -19.68
C SER A 373 37.80 -2.97 -21.01
N ARG A 374 37.74 -2.00 -21.95
CA ARG A 374 38.44 -2.05 -23.24
C ARG A 374 38.93 -0.66 -23.70
N PRO A 375 39.98 -0.10 -23.08
CA PRO A 375 40.60 1.14 -23.56
C PRO A 375 41.24 0.88 -24.94
N GLY A 376 40.68 1.43 -26.04
CA GLY A 376 41.34 1.38 -27.36
C GLY A 376 40.46 1.20 -28.59
N LYS A 377 39.17 0.85 -28.48
CA LYS A 377 38.25 0.83 -29.65
C LYS A 377 37.11 1.82 -29.45
N ARG A 378 37.23 3.02 -30.04
CA ARG A 378 36.17 4.03 -30.09
C ARG A 378 35.02 3.51 -30.97
N SER A 379 34.08 2.77 -30.40
CA SER A 379 32.82 2.48 -31.11
C SER A 379 31.86 3.65 -30.94
N LEU A 380 31.68 4.40 -32.03
CA LEU A 380 30.72 5.49 -32.21
C LEU A 380 29.25 5.05 -31.91
N SER A 381 28.98 3.74 -31.85
CA SER A 381 27.66 3.16 -31.60
C SER A 381 27.17 3.35 -30.16
N ALA A 382 28.04 3.26 -29.14
CA ALA A 382 27.59 3.37 -27.74
C ALA A 382 27.21 4.81 -27.37
N ALA A 383 27.85 5.82 -27.98
CA ALA A 383 27.49 7.22 -27.82
C ALA A 383 26.16 7.55 -28.51
N LYS A 384 25.88 6.97 -29.69
CA LYS A 384 24.59 7.09 -30.39
C LYS A 384 23.45 6.45 -29.61
N THR A 385 23.64 5.27 -29.01
CA THR A 385 22.61 4.62 -28.18
C THR A 385 22.34 5.38 -26.88
N ALA A 386 23.37 5.91 -26.21
CA ALA A 386 23.20 6.78 -25.05
C ALA A 386 22.47 8.08 -25.39
N LEU A 387 22.79 8.68 -26.53
CA LEU A 387 22.14 9.90 -27.03
C LEU A 387 20.67 9.63 -27.44
N ILE A 388 20.37 8.49 -28.07
CA ILE A 388 18.99 8.10 -28.41
C ILE A 388 18.16 7.90 -27.13
N ILE A 389 18.71 7.22 -26.12
CA ILE A 389 18.02 7.03 -24.83
C ILE A 389 17.82 8.37 -24.09
N LEU A 390 18.81 9.27 -24.13
CA LEU A 390 18.72 10.62 -23.56
C LEU A 390 17.71 11.51 -24.31
N VAL A 391 17.65 11.40 -25.64
CA VAL A 391 16.75 12.16 -26.51
C VAL A 391 15.30 11.67 -26.41
N PHE A 392 15.06 10.35 -26.32
CA PHE A 392 13.73 9.81 -26.04
C PHE A 392 13.28 10.08 -24.59
N GLY A 393 14.22 10.11 -23.63
CA GLY A 393 13.96 10.56 -22.26
C GLY A 393 13.63 12.06 -22.17
N ALA A 394 14.29 12.90 -22.97
CA ALA A 394 14.02 14.34 -23.05
C ALA A 394 12.74 14.66 -23.84
N ALA A 395 12.40 13.88 -24.86
CA ALA A 395 11.14 14.03 -25.62
C ALA A 395 9.90 13.77 -24.75
N GLY A 396 10.01 12.89 -23.73
CA GLY A 396 8.96 12.71 -22.72
C GLY A 396 8.81 13.88 -21.74
N VAL A 397 9.84 14.75 -21.62
CA VAL A 397 9.84 15.93 -20.75
C VAL A 397 9.34 17.19 -21.48
N SER A 398 9.58 17.31 -22.79
CA SER A 398 9.26 18.51 -23.56
C SER A 398 7.78 18.69 -23.97
N VAL A 399 6.89 17.75 -23.62
CA VAL A 399 5.44 17.90 -23.87
C VAL A 399 4.73 18.62 -22.71
N ALA A 400 5.43 18.95 -21.62
CA ALA A 400 4.85 19.57 -20.41
C ALA A 400 4.94 21.11 -20.35
N ALA A 401 5.41 21.79 -21.40
CA ALA A 401 5.61 23.23 -21.39
C ALA A 401 4.91 23.89 -22.59
N ASN A 402 3.60 24.05 -22.49
CA ASN A 402 2.86 25.22 -22.98
C ASN A 402 1.36 25.00 -22.81
N SER A 403 0.73 25.76 -21.92
CA SER A 403 -0.54 26.48 -22.10
C SER A 403 -1.16 26.89 -20.76
N ALA A 404 -2.06 27.86 -20.84
CA ALA A 404 -2.48 28.83 -19.83
C ALA A 404 -3.27 28.29 -18.63
N ALA A 405 -3.57 29.23 -17.72
CA ALA A 405 -4.20 29.07 -16.41
C ALA A 405 -5.51 28.23 -16.40
N PRO A 406 -5.85 27.57 -15.27
CA PRO A 406 -6.89 26.56 -15.21
C PRO A 406 -8.29 27.16 -15.06
N THR A 407 -9.26 26.62 -15.81
CA THR A 407 -10.68 26.62 -15.40
C THR A 407 -11.03 25.26 -14.83
N ALA A 408 -11.00 25.14 -13.50
CA ALA A 408 -11.46 23.97 -12.75
C ALA A 408 -13.00 23.95 -12.61
N ASN A 409 -13.72 24.08 -13.74
CA ASN A 409 -15.18 24.25 -13.75
C ASN A 409 -15.93 23.17 -14.53
N THR A 410 -15.42 21.95 -14.61
CA THR A 410 -16.27 20.79 -14.92
C THR A 410 -16.84 20.28 -13.60
N LYS A 411 -18.10 20.63 -13.31
CA LYS A 411 -18.87 19.98 -12.25
C LYS A 411 -18.74 18.46 -12.47
N PRO A 412 -18.25 17.69 -11.49
CA PRO A 412 -18.17 16.25 -11.64
C PRO A 412 -19.58 15.71 -11.90
N PRO A 413 -19.71 14.69 -12.78
CA PRO A 413 -21.01 14.13 -13.08
C PRO A 413 -21.66 13.64 -11.79
N ALA A 414 -22.93 13.99 -11.58
CA ALA A 414 -23.68 13.62 -10.39
C ALA A 414 -23.88 12.08 -10.26
N GLN A 415 -23.66 11.33 -11.35
CA GLN A 415 -23.79 9.87 -11.42
C GLN A 415 -22.62 9.28 -12.20
N ALA A 416 -22.08 8.16 -11.72
CA ALA A 416 -21.01 7.42 -12.40
C ALA A 416 -21.62 6.58 -13.53
N ARG A 417 -21.34 6.93 -14.79
CA ARG A 417 -21.80 6.15 -15.96
C ARG A 417 -21.06 4.82 -16.10
N ALA A 418 -21.73 3.72 -16.41
CA ALA A 418 -21.14 2.39 -16.63
C ALA A 418 -19.88 2.39 -17.52
N SER A 419 -19.89 3.15 -18.63
CA SER A 419 -18.76 3.26 -19.57
C SER A 419 -17.54 4.03 -19.02
N GLY A 420 -17.73 4.87 -18.00
CA GLY A 420 -16.73 5.79 -17.49
C GLY A 420 -16.26 6.85 -18.48
N GLN A 421 -15.30 7.66 -18.04
CA GLN A 421 -14.67 8.71 -18.83
C GLN A 421 -13.22 8.30 -19.13
N ASN A 422 -12.86 8.27 -20.41
CA ASN A 422 -11.48 8.07 -20.83
C ASN A 422 -10.66 9.33 -20.56
N VAL A 423 -9.41 9.14 -20.14
CA VAL A 423 -8.46 10.24 -19.99
C VAL A 423 -8.11 10.75 -21.39
N THR A 424 -8.41 12.01 -21.66
CA THR A 424 -8.14 12.66 -22.95
C THR A 424 -6.70 13.17 -23.03
N MET A 425 -6.24 13.56 -24.22
CA MET A 425 -4.93 14.18 -24.37
C MET A 425 -4.87 15.53 -23.62
N ASP A 426 -5.96 16.29 -23.61
CA ASP A 426 -6.05 17.55 -22.88
C ASP A 426 -5.93 17.34 -21.36
N ASP A 427 -6.51 16.26 -20.82
CA ASP A 427 -6.32 15.89 -19.41
C ASP A 427 -4.86 15.58 -19.07
N LEU A 428 -4.12 14.98 -20.00
CA LEU A 428 -2.71 14.64 -19.83
C LEU A 428 -1.79 15.86 -19.95
N LEU A 429 -2.17 16.84 -20.75
CA LEU A 429 -1.46 18.10 -20.89
C LEU A 429 -1.82 19.10 -19.78
N ASN A 430 -2.90 18.87 -19.05
CA ASN A 430 -3.36 19.76 -18.00
C ASN A 430 -2.30 19.93 -16.88
N PRO A 431 -1.80 21.16 -16.64
CA PRO A 431 -0.84 21.43 -15.59
C PRO A 431 -1.47 21.47 -14.18
N ALA A 432 -2.80 21.45 -14.06
CA ALA A 432 -3.52 21.56 -12.79
C ALA A 432 -3.04 20.56 -11.73
N THR A 433 -2.74 19.32 -12.12
CA THR A 433 -2.24 18.30 -11.17
C THR A 433 -0.86 18.64 -10.61
N MET A 434 -0.01 19.32 -11.38
CA MET A 434 1.30 19.78 -10.91
C MET A 434 1.16 21.06 -10.09
N ALA A 435 0.31 21.99 -10.52
CA ALA A 435 0.00 23.21 -9.77
C ALA A 435 -0.53 22.88 -8.36
N LEU A 436 -1.39 21.85 -8.23
CA LEU A 436 -1.84 21.33 -6.94
C LEU A 436 -0.67 20.80 -6.09
N ARG A 437 0.23 19.98 -6.64
CA ARG A 437 1.42 19.50 -5.91
C ARG A 437 2.31 20.66 -5.44
N LEU A 438 2.55 21.65 -6.30
CA LEU A 438 3.31 22.85 -5.93
C LEU A 438 2.64 23.61 -4.77
N SER A 439 1.30 23.64 -4.72
CA SER A 439 0.57 24.21 -3.58
C SER A 439 0.82 23.42 -2.29
N TYR A 440 0.86 22.09 -2.36
CA TYR A 440 1.15 21.22 -1.21
C TYR A 440 2.58 21.41 -0.75
N TRP A 441 3.53 21.53 -1.68
CA TRP A 441 4.95 21.73 -1.36
C TRP A 441 5.21 23.09 -0.74
N ARG A 442 4.54 24.14 -1.20
CA ARG A 442 4.62 25.46 -0.59
C ARG A 442 4.11 25.43 0.85
N THR A 443 2.98 24.77 1.09
CA THR A 443 2.43 24.60 2.44
C THR A 443 3.33 23.72 3.31
N GLY A 444 3.80 22.59 2.77
CA GLY A 444 4.75 21.69 3.44
C GLY A 444 6.06 22.40 3.80
N TRP A 445 6.57 23.28 2.94
CA TRP A 445 7.74 24.09 3.27
C TRP A 445 7.48 25.11 4.39
N ALA A 446 6.29 25.71 4.44
CA ALA A 446 5.91 26.58 5.56
C ALA A 446 5.86 25.79 6.88
N MET A 447 5.29 24.59 6.84
CA MET A 447 5.24 23.66 7.97
C MET A 447 6.65 23.20 8.41
N ALA A 448 7.50 22.80 7.45
CA ALA A 448 8.88 22.39 7.72
C ALA A 448 9.70 23.52 8.34
N ARG A 449 9.54 24.77 7.90
CA ARG A 449 10.24 25.92 8.51
C ARG A 449 9.79 26.19 9.94
N ALA A 450 8.51 26.01 10.23
CA ALA A 450 7.98 26.18 11.58
C ALA A 450 8.41 25.05 12.55
N ASN A 451 8.70 23.86 12.02
CA ASN A 451 9.05 22.66 12.80
C ASN A 451 10.42 22.09 12.36
N PHE A 452 11.39 22.97 12.09
CA PHE A 452 12.60 22.61 11.33
C PHE A 452 13.48 21.54 11.98
N TRP A 453 13.60 21.53 13.31
CA TRP A 453 14.54 20.66 14.01
C TRP A 453 14.01 19.26 14.26
N THR A 454 12.80 19.16 14.79
CA THR A 454 12.18 17.92 15.27
C THR A 454 11.06 17.41 14.36
N GLY A 455 10.52 18.27 13.49
CA GLY A 455 9.29 17.98 12.76
C GLY A 455 8.07 17.93 13.67
N VAL A 456 6.97 17.36 13.18
CA VAL A 456 5.71 17.20 13.92
C VAL A 456 5.45 15.77 14.44
N GLY A 457 6.44 14.90 14.28
CA GLY A 457 6.33 13.45 14.50
C GLY A 457 5.86 12.72 13.24
N LEU A 458 6.34 11.48 13.07
CA LEU A 458 6.00 10.62 11.94
C LEU A 458 4.48 10.42 11.80
N GLY A 459 3.98 10.43 10.56
CA GLY A 459 2.58 10.25 10.22
C GLY A 459 1.66 11.44 10.51
N ASN A 460 2.18 12.58 10.99
CA ASN A 460 1.38 13.75 11.37
C ASN A 460 1.26 14.84 10.31
N PHE A 461 1.82 14.63 9.09
CA PHE A 461 1.71 15.62 8.02
C PHE A 461 0.25 16.07 7.80
N GLY A 462 -0.66 15.13 7.56
CA GLY A 462 -2.08 15.42 7.29
C GLY A 462 -2.85 16.02 8.47
N THR A 463 -2.40 15.76 9.71
CA THR A 463 -3.01 16.31 10.93
C THR A 463 -2.74 17.81 11.05
N VAL A 464 -1.51 18.21 10.75
CA VAL A 464 -1.01 19.59 10.97
C VAL A 464 -1.10 20.47 9.72
N TYR A 465 -1.10 19.87 8.52
CA TYR A 465 -1.16 20.57 7.24
C TYR A 465 -2.21 21.71 7.18
N PRO A 466 -3.47 21.53 7.68
CA PRO A 466 -4.48 22.58 7.60
C PRO A 466 -4.10 23.89 8.30
N THR A 467 -3.23 23.85 9.31
CA THR A 467 -2.80 25.04 10.07
C THR A 467 -1.90 25.96 9.23
N TYR A 468 -1.11 25.38 8.32
CA TYR A 468 -0.20 26.12 7.45
C TYR A 468 -0.78 26.41 6.06
N LYS A 469 -1.94 25.83 5.76
CA LYS A 469 -2.58 25.91 4.45
C LYS A 469 -2.99 27.35 4.14
N TYR A 470 -2.54 27.87 3.00
CA TYR A 470 -2.95 29.18 2.51
C TYR A 470 -4.21 29.10 1.64
N LEU A 471 -4.89 30.23 1.46
CA LEU A 471 -6.15 30.29 0.74
C LEU A 471 -5.99 29.92 -0.74
N GLY A 472 -6.68 28.86 -1.17
CA GLY A 472 -6.61 28.29 -2.53
C GLY A 472 -5.56 27.17 -2.70
N ALA A 473 -4.82 26.80 -1.66
CA ALA A 473 -4.10 25.52 -1.67
C ALA A 473 -5.10 24.36 -1.64
N GLY A 474 -4.77 23.21 -2.23
CA GLY A 474 -5.65 22.04 -2.16
C GLY A 474 -5.58 21.32 -0.81
N ASP A 475 -6.60 20.51 -0.51
CA ASP A 475 -6.66 19.63 0.65
C ASP A 475 -5.92 18.33 0.38
N VAL A 476 -5.04 17.94 1.30
CA VAL A 476 -4.20 16.76 1.14
C VAL A 476 -3.81 16.17 2.50
N LYS A 477 -3.49 14.87 2.51
CA LYS A 477 -3.00 14.15 3.70
C LYS A 477 -1.51 13.84 3.66
N THR A 478 -0.87 14.03 2.50
CA THR A 478 0.55 13.74 2.23
C THR A 478 1.14 14.88 1.39
N ALA A 479 2.46 15.04 1.41
CA ALA A 479 3.12 16.11 0.65
C ALA A 479 3.15 15.82 -0.86
N HIS A 480 2.90 14.58 -1.29
CA HIS A 480 3.25 14.08 -2.63
C HIS A 480 4.70 14.40 -3.02
N ASN A 481 5.57 14.32 -2.02
CA ASN A 481 7.01 14.42 -2.10
C ASN A 481 7.52 13.85 -0.79
N ASP A 482 7.88 12.57 -0.78
CA ASP A 482 8.24 11.85 0.44
C ASP A 482 9.45 12.49 1.14
N PHE A 483 10.37 13.13 0.40
CA PHE A 483 11.51 13.82 0.98
C PHE A 483 11.08 15.07 1.77
N LEU A 484 10.13 15.84 1.24
CA LEU A 484 9.55 16.97 1.96
C LEU A 484 8.69 16.49 3.13
N GLU A 485 7.95 15.40 2.97
CA GLU A 485 7.14 14.79 4.05
C GLU A 485 8.04 14.38 5.22
N VAL A 486 9.14 13.64 4.96
CA VAL A 486 10.11 13.28 5.99
C VAL A 486 10.69 14.52 6.68
N LEU A 487 10.99 15.59 5.93
CA LEU A 487 11.44 16.84 6.54
C LEU A 487 10.38 17.46 7.47
N CYS A 488 9.10 17.47 7.07
CA CYS A 488 8.01 17.98 7.90
C CYS A 488 7.81 17.13 9.17
N GLU A 489 7.97 15.82 9.07
CA GLU A 489 7.62 14.88 10.14
C GLU A 489 8.77 14.55 11.09
N THR A 490 10.02 14.59 10.61
CA THR A 490 11.21 14.19 11.39
C THR A 490 12.22 15.32 11.58
N GLY A 491 11.96 16.48 10.99
CA GLY A 491 12.87 17.62 10.99
C GLY A 491 14.14 17.38 10.17
N ALA A 492 15.07 18.33 10.27
CA ALA A 492 16.28 18.35 9.47
C ALA A 492 17.16 17.11 9.69
N LEU A 493 17.27 16.63 10.94
CA LEU A 493 18.14 15.49 11.25
C LEU A 493 17.61 14.18 10.66
N GLY A 494 16.31 13.89 10.82
CA GLY A 494 15.70 12.72 10.22
C GLY A 494 15.73 12.78 8.69
N PHE A 495 15.46 13.95 8.11
CA PHE A 495 15.60 14.20 6.67
C PHE A 495 17.01 13.91 6.13
N LEU A 496 18.06 14.41 6.80
CA LEU A 496 19.44 14.22 6.38
C LEU A 496 19.86 12.75 6.42
N LEU A 497 19.43 12.01 7.45
CA LEU A 497 19.74 10.58 7.59
C LEU A 497 18.98 9.74 6.56
N PHE A 498 17.69 10.01 6.36
CA PHE A 498 16.87 9.34 5.37
C PHE A 498 17.41 9.57 3.94
N THR A 499 17.62 10.83 3.58
CA THR A 499 18.15 11.21 2.27
C THR A 499 19.59 10.70 2.10
N GLY A 500 20.39 10.76 3.16
CA GLY A 500 21.77 10.26 3.17
C GLY A 500 21.86 8.75 2.91
N PHE A 501 20.97 7.94 3.48
CA PHE A 501 20.90 6.51 3.20
C PHE A 501 20.62 6.23 1.72
N TRP A 502 19.63 6.89 1.13
CA TRP A 502 19.29 6.69 -0.28
C TRP A 502 20.35 7.27 -1.22
N ALA A 503 20.93 8.42 -0.91
CA ALA A 503 22.06 8.99 -1.63
C ALA A 503 23.26 8.03 -1.61
N TYR A 504 23.55 7.41 -0.46
CA TYR A 504 24.57 6.38 -0.35
C TYR A 504 24.25 5.16 -1.22
N PHE A 505 23.01 4.65 -1.20
CA PHE A 505 22.58 3.56 -2.08
C PHE A 505 22.83 3.89 -3.56
N VAL A 506 22.43 5.09 -4.00
CA VAL A 506 22.59 5.54 -5.39
C VAL A 506 24.07 5.64 -5.76
N TYR A 507 24.87 6.34 -4.95
CA TYR A 507 26.29 6.55 -5.21
C TYR A 507 27.08 5.23 -5.18
N TRP A 508 26.95 4.47 -4.09
CA TRP A 508 27.66 3.20 -3.92
C TRP A 508 27.21 2.17 -4.95
N GLY A 509 25.91 2.09 -5.24
CA GLY A 509 25.35 1.17 -6.21
C GLY A 509 25.85 1.42 -7.63
N ALA A 510 25.84 2.67 -8.09
CA ALA A 510 26.42 3.04 -9.38
C ALA A 510 27.91 2.71 -9.45
N ALA A 511 28.66 3.07 -8.40
CA ALA A 511 30.09 2.82 -8.33
C ALA A 511 30.42 1.31 -8.26
N ARG A 512 29.53 0.50 -7.70
CA ARG A 512 29.64 -0.96 -7.65
C ARG A 512 29.35 -1.61 -9.01
N ILE A 513 28.36 -1.13 -9.76
CA ILE A 513 28.06 -1.58 -11.12
C ILE A 513 29.24 -1.30 -12.05
N LEU A 514 29.84 -0.11 -11.97
CA LEU A 514 30.99 0.27 -12.79
C LEU A 514 32.23 -0.61 -12.55
N ARG A 515 32.35 -1.19 -11.36
CA ARG A 515 33.47 -2.06 -10.95
C ARG A 515 33.20 -3.55 -11.14
N GLU A 516 31.98 -3.96 -11.49
CA GLU A 516 31.61 -5.38 -11.62
C GLU A 516 32.29 -6.03 -12.82
N PRO A 517 33.24 -6.97 -12.67
CA PRO A 517 33.93 -7.57 -13.81
C PRO A 517 33.04 -8.48 -14.66
N ALA A 518 32.09 -9.21 -14.06
CA ALA A 518 31.29 -10.20 -14.76
C ALA A 518 30.08 -9.55 -15.48
N PRO A 519 29.96 -9.62 -16.83
CA PRO A 519 28.92 -8.91 -17.57
C PRO A 519 27.48 -9.29 -17.18
N LEU A 520 27.22 -10.58 -16.92
CA LEU A 520 25.89 -11.04 -16.52
C LEU A 520 25.51 -10.57 -15.10
N ASP A 521 26.48 -10.57 -14.18
CA ASP A 521 26.26 -10.08 -12.82
C ASP A 521 26.08 -8.55 -12.83
N ARG A 522 26.82 -7.84 -13.69
CA ARG A 522 26.68 -6.39 -13.91
C ARG A 522 25.28 -6.03 -14.40
N LEU A 523 24.75 -6.80 -15.35
CA LEU A 523 23.40 -6.61 -15.88
C LEU A 523 22.33 -6.80 -14.80
N VAL A 524 22.43 -7.86 -14.00
CA VAL A 524 21.49 -8.13 -12.88
C VAL A 524 21.54 -7.02 -11.84
N LEU A 525 22.74 -6.56 -11.47
CA LEU A 525 22.91 -5.44 -10.54
C LEU A 525 22.28 -4.16 -11.11
N THR A 526 22.46 -3.90 -12.40
CA THR A 526 21.88 -2.72 -13.06
C THR A 526 20.36 -2.74 -13.01
N GLY A 527 19.71 -3.88 -13.29
CA GLY A 527 18.25 -4.01 -13.21
C GLY A 527 17.70 -3.71 -11.81
N GLY A 528 18.28 -4.33 -10.77
CA GLY A 528 17.87 -4.09 -9.39
C GLY A 528 18.12 -2.65 -8.91
N PHE A 529 19.23 -2.05 -9.35
CA PHE A 529 19.56 -0.65 -9.08
C PHE A 529 18.55 0.31 -9.74
N CYS A 530 18.24 0.09 -11.02
CA CYS A 530 17.31 0.94 -11.76
C CYS A 530 15.89 0.88 -11.21
N GLY A 531 15.42 -0.29 -10.75
CA GLY A 531 14.11 -0.40 -10.11
C GLY A 531 14.00 0.49 -8.88
N VAL A 532 14.96 0.37 -7.95
CA VAL A 532 15.00 1.21 -6.74
C VAL A 532 15.20 2.69 -7.09
N LEU A 533 16.06 3.02 -8.06
CA LEU A 533 16.25 4.40 -8.50
C LEU A 533 14.97 5.01 -9.09
N ALA A 534 14.20 4.25 -9.88
CA ALA A 534 12.91 4.69 -10.41
C ALA A 534 11.93 5.00 -9.28
N PHE A 535 11.88 4.15 -8.26
CA PHE A 535 11.06 4.40 -7.07
C PHE A 535 11.43 5.70 -6.35
N LEU A 536 12.72 5.96 -6.15
CA LEU A 536 13.21 7.18 -5.50
C LEU A 536 12.90 8.44 -6.31
N LEU A 537 13.06 8.37 -7.64
CA LEU A 537 12.70 9.48 -8.53
C LEU A 537 11.19 9.75 -8.52
N HIS A 538 10.37 8.70 -8.47
CA HIS A 538 8.92 8.85 -8.34
C HIS A 538 8.52 9.44 -6.97
N ALA A 539 9.23 9.10 -5.89
CA ALA A 539 9.00 9.61 -4.54
C ALA A 539 9.24 11.13 -4.38
N VAL A 540 9.88 11.78 -5.37
CA VAL A 540 10.00 13.25 -5.40
C VAL A 540 8.68 13.92 -5.78
N VAL A 541 7.81 13.23 -6.52
CA VAL A 541 6.53 13.77 -7.05
C VAL A 541 5.30 12.99 -6.59
N ASP A 542 5.50 12.02 -5.70
CA ASP A 542 4.46 11.16 -5.14
C ASP A 542 4.81 10.71 -3.72
N PHE A 543 3.92 9.95 -3.08
CA PHE A 543 3.99 9.55 -1.66
C PHE A 543 4.23 8.04 -1.51
N ASN A 544 5.27 7.52 -2.16
CA ASN A 544 5.53 6.08 -2.21
C ASN A 544 5.94 5.52 -0.84
N PHE A 545 6.71 6.27 -0.05
CA PHE A 545 7.15 5.85 1.29
C PHE A 545 6.03 5.89 2.33
N HIS A 546 5.05 6.77 2.14
CA HIS A 546 3.84 6.79 2.95
C HIS A 546 3.04 5.47 2.84
N ASN A 547 3.11 4.77 1.71
CA ASN A 547 2.50 3.45 1.54
C ASN A 547 3.42 2.35 2.10
N PRO A 548 3.08 1.69 3.24
CA PRO A 548 3.97 0.70 3.84
C PRO A 548 4.17 -0.55 2.96
N GLY A 549 3.24 -0.83 2.04
CA GLY A 549 3.32 -1.91 1.06
C GLY A 549 4.36 -1.63 -0.03
N LEU A 550 4.42 -0.39 -0.52
CA LEU A 550 5.40 0.03 -1.53
C LEU A 550 6.80 0.18 -0.93
N ALA A 551 6.91 0.86 0.21
CA ALA A 551 8.17 1.02 0.93
C ALA A 551 8.82 -0.33 1.27
N PHE A 552 8.03 -1.35 1.63
CA PHE A 552 8.52 -2.72 1.84
C PHE A 552 9.35 -3.23 0.65
N PHE A 553 8.85 -3.08 -0.59
CA PHE A 553 9.57 -3.56 -1.78
C PHE A 553 10.82 -2.74 -2.08
N ALA A 554 10.80 -1.43 -1.86
CA ALA A 554 11.98 -0.59 -2.02
C ALA A 554 13.12 -1.03 -1.09
N PHE A 555 12.83 -1.25 0.19
CA PHE A 555 13.81 -1.73 1.17
C PHE A 555 14.25 -3.18 0.92
N LEU A 556 13.33 -4.07 0.52
CA LEU A 556 13.65 -5.44 0.15
C LEU A 556 14.60 -5.50 -1.04
N LEU A 557 14.28 -4.80 -2.14
CA LEU A 557 15.08 -4.80 -3.36
C LEU A 557 16.43 -4.09 -3.16
N ALA A 558 16.47 -3.03 -2.35
CA ALA A 558 17.74 -2.41 -1.95
C ALA A 558 18.63 -3.40 -1.17
N GLY A 559 18.07 -4.14 -0.19
CA GLY A 559 18.81 -5.16 0.55
C GLY A 559 19.27 -6.32 -0.33
N LEU A 560 18.43 -6.80 -1.25
CA LEU A 560 18.80 -7.82 -2.23
C LEU A 560 19.89 -7.35 -3.19
N PHE A 561 19.88 -6.08 -3.60
CA PHE A 561 20.95 -5.47 -4.40
C PHE A 561 22.29 -5.52 -3.66
N PHE A 562 22.33 -5.09 -2.39
CA PHE A 562 23.53 -5.19 -1.56
C PHE A 562 24.00 -6.65 -1.44
N SER A 563 23.09 -7.58 -1.13
CA SER A 563 23.46 -8.98 -1.01
C SER A 563 24.06 -9.54 -2.31
N ARG A 564 23.41 -9.26 -3.45
CA ARG A 564 23.86 -9.69 -4.77
C ARG A 564 25.22 -9.09 -5.17
N ALA A 565 25.45 -7.83 -4.79
CA ALA A 565 26.70 -7.12 -5.06
C ALA A 565 27.89 -7.70 -4.29
N SER A 566 27.69 -8.23 -3.08
CA SER A 566 28.77 -8.88 -2.32
C SER A 566 29.17 -10.25 -2.89
N LEU A 567 28.24 -11.00 -3.50
CA LEU A 567 28.57 -12.29 -4.11
C LEU A 567 29.48 -12.17 -5.32
N ALA A 568 29.42 -11.05 -6.03
CA ALA A 568 30.20 -10.85 -7.23
C ALA A 568 31.60 -10.29 -6.98
N SER A 569 31.93 -9.85 -5.75
CA SER A 569 33.23 -9.25 -5.42
C SER A 569 34.30 -10.21 -4.87
N GLY A 570 34.00 -11.51 -4.70
CA GLY A 570 34.99 -12.57 -4.42
C GLY A 570 35.93 -12.36 -3.21
N SER A 571 35.63 -11.44 -2.28
CA SER A 571 36.55 -11.05 -1.21
C SER A 571 36.72 -12.15 -0.16
N ALA A 572 37.97 -12.55 0.10
CA ALA A 572 38.32 -13.40 1.25
C ALA A 572 37.96 -12.69 2.56
N GLU A 573 37.06 -13.28 3.35
CA GLU A 573 36.51 -12.65 4.54
C GLU A 573 37.34 -12.97 5.80
N LYS A 574 37.83 -11.94 6.49
CA LYS A 574 38.37 -12.06 7.86
C LYS A 574 37.22 -12.43 8.82
N HIS A 575 37.43 -13.45 9.66
CA HIS A 575 36.46 -13.92 10.64
C HIS A 575 36.32 -12.94 11.81
N ILE A 576 35.13 -12.37 11.99
CA ILE A 576 34.73 -11.63 13.20
C ILE A 576 33.45 -12.29 13.72
N LYS A 577 33.43 -12.69 15.00
CA LYS A 577 32.31 -13.40 15.62
C LYS A 577 31.17 -12.43 15.95
N HIS A 578 30.10 -12.43 15.14
CA HIS A 578 28.89 -11.62 15.36
C HIS A 578 27.77 -12.38 16.09
N GLN A 579 28.06 -13.56 16.66
CA GLN A 579 27.06 -14.44 17.29
C GLN A 579 26.25 -13.73 18.38
N LEU A 580 26.89 -12.85 19.15
CA LEU A 580 26.23 -12.09 20.22
C LEU A 580 25.16 -11.11 19.70
N MET A 581 25.20 -10.72 18.41
CA MET A 581 24.17 -9.87 17.80
C MET A 581 22.83 -10.59 17.59
N ALA A 582 22.79 -11.92 17.71
CA ALA A 582 21.54 -12.66 17.64
C ALA A 582 20.58 -12.30 18.78
N ILE A 583 21.11 -12.09 20.00
CA ILE A 583 20.32 -11.76 21.19
C ILE A 583 19.56 -10.44 21.02
N PRO A 584 20.21 -9.28 20.72
CA PRO A 584 19.49 -8.03 20.53
C PRO A 584 18.56 -8.07 19.31
N LEU A 585 18.85 -8.85 18.27
CA LEU A 585 17.94 -9.02 17.13
C LEU A 585 16.64 -9.74 17.53
N VAL A 586 16.72 -10.81 18.33
CA VAL A 586 15.54 -11.52 18.83
C VAL A 586 14.76 -10.64 19.81
N ILE A 587 15.45 -9.94 20.72
CA ILE A 587 14.79 -9.00 21.64
C ILE A 587 14.06 -7.91 20.86
N ALA A 588 14.70 -7.33 19.84
CA ALA A 588 14.07 -6.32 19.00
C ALA A 588 12.86 -6.89 18.24
N ALA A 589 12.94 -8.12 17.72
CA ALA A 589 11.82 -8.79 17.06
C ALA A 589 10.63 -9.02 18.00
N VAL A 590 10.88 -9.54 19.20
CA VAL A 590 9.84 -9.77 20.23
C VAL A 590 9.23 -8.45 20.69
N THR A 591 10.06 -7.43 20.89
CA THR A 591 9.59 -6.09 21.28
C THR A 591 8.71 -5.48 20.19
N LEU A 592 9.08 -5.63 18.91
CA LEU A 592 8.28 -5.17 17.78
C LEU A 592 6.91 -5.88 17.70
N VAL A 593 6.88 -7.19 17.95
CA VAL A 593 5.63 -7.96 18.03
C VAL A 593 4.76 -7.45 19.20
N GLY A 594 5.32 -7.37 20.41
CA GLY A 594 4.58 -6.88 21.58
C GLY A 594 4.04 -5.46 21.39
N ALA A 595 4.87 -4.56 20.82
CA ALA A 595 4.47 -3.19 20.53
C ALA A 595 3.35 -3.11 19.48
N SER A 596 3.38 -3.95 18.44
CA SER A 596 2.37 -3.96 17.37
C SER A 596 1.06 -4.67 17.76
N VAL A 597 1.08 -5.62 18.70
CA VAL A 597 -0.14 -6.26 19.22
C VAL A 597 -1.08 -5.26 19.89
N ARG A 598 -0.55 -4.22 20.55
CA ARG A 598 -1.36 -3.22 21.28
C ARG A 598 -2.38 -2.49 20.40
N PRO A 599 -1.98 -1.75 19.34
CA PRO A 599 -2.95 -1.12 18.43
C PRO A 599 -3.73 -2.15 17.63
N TRP A 600 -3.12 -3.31 17.30
CA TRP A 600 -3.80 -4.36 16.56
C TRP A 600 -4.98 -4.98 17.32
N ALA A 601 -4.87 -5.15 18.65
CA ALA A 601 -5.96 -5.73 19.46
C ALA A 601 -7.22 -4.85 19.44
N VAL A 602 -7.05 -3.53 19.42
CA VAL A 602 -8.16 -2.59 19.25
C VAL A 602 -8.72 -2.62 17.83
N ASP A 603 -7.84 -2.69 16.82
CA ASP A 603 -8.24 -2.88 15.42
C ASP A 603 -9.02 -4.19 15.22
N TYR A 604 -8.66 -5.26 15.95
CA TYR A 604 -9.34 -6.55 15.94
C TYR A 604 -10.74 -6.48 16.54
N ALA A 605 -10.93 -5.73 17.63
CA ALA A 605 -12.24 -5.43 18.20
C ALA A 605 -13.12 -4.61 17.23
N LEU A 606 -12.55 -3.56 16.61
CA LEU A 606 -13.22 -2.76 15.56
C LEU A 606 -13.67 -3.63 14.37
N GLY A 607 -12.86 -4.63 14.01
CA GLY A 607 -13.17 -5.61 12.96
C GLY A 607 -14.18 -6.69 13.35
N GLY A 608 -14.76 -6.60 14.55
CA GLY A 608 -15.73 -7.57 15.06
C GLY A 608 -15.12 -8.93 15.38
N TYR A 609 -13.91 -8.95 15.93
CA TYR A 609 -13.18 -10.16 16.32
C TYR A 609 -12.94 -11.16 15.16
N LYS A 610 -12.93 -10.67 13.91
CA LYS A 610 -12.53 -11.44 12.74
C LYS A 610 -11.11 -11.05 12.34
N PHE A 611 -10.19 -12.01 12.42
CA PHE A 611 -8.76 -11.79 12.21
C PHE A 611 -8.49 -11.08 10.87
N LEU A 612 -9.09 -11.55 9.77
CA LEU A 612 -8.90 -10.94 8.45
C LEU A 612 -9.56 -9.56 8.27
N ARG A 613 -10.39 -9.10 9.22
CA ARG A 613 -11.09 -7.81 9.20
C ARG A 613 -10.55 -6.79 10.21
N ALA A 614 -9.44 -7.11 10.89
CA ALA A 614 -8.84 -6.19 11.85
C ALA A 614 -8.55 -4.82 11.19
N GLY A 615 -9.09 -3.77 11.82
CA GLY A 615 -8.92 -2.39 11.39
C GLY A 615 -9.71 -2.02 10.14
N MET A 616 -10.82 -2.71 9.83
CA MET A 616 -11.75 -2.34 8.76
C MET A 616 -12.89 -1.46 9.30
N PRO A 617 -12.86 -0.12 9.10
CA PRO A 617 -13.90 0.80 9.56
C PRO A 617 -15.29 0.45 9.04
N VAL A 618 -15.34 -0.08 7.83
CA VAL A 618 -16.55 -0.49 7.12
C VAL A 618 -17.38 -1.49 7.93
N THR A 619 -16.75 -2.38 8.70
CA THR A 619 -17.48 -3.33 9.57
C THR A 619 -18.33 -2.61 10.61
N MET A 620 -17.81 -1.52 11.17
CA MET A 620 -18.49 -0.73 12.17
C MET A 620 -19.63 0.09 11.57
N ASN A 621 -19.46 0.60 10.35
CA ASN A 621 -20.52 1.29 9.62
C ASN A 621 -21.70 0.35 9.32
N TRP A 622 -21.42 -0.89 8.87
CA TRP A 622 -22.47 -1.88 8.63
C TRP A 622 -23.21 -2.28 9.91
N ARG A 623 -22.49 -2.43 11.03
CA ARG A 623 -23.11 -2.66 12.34
C ARG A 623 -23.99 -1.50 12.77
N MET A 624 -23.55 -0.26 12.53
CA MET A 624 -24.35 0.93 12.83
C MET A 624 -25.61 0.99 11.96
N ARG A 625 -25.50 0.65 10.67
CA ARG A 625 -26.66 0.53 9.77
C ARG A 625 -27.65 -0.52 10.26
N ALA A 626 -27.17 -1.70 10.64
CA ALA A 626 -28.00 -2.74 11.26
C ALA A 626 -28.69 -2.23 12.54
N ALA A 627 -27.97 -1.52 13.40
CA ALA A 627 -28.53 -0.96 14.63
C ALA A 627 -29.63 0.05 14.30
N ARG A 628 -29.39 1.00 13.39
CA ARG A 628 -30.41 1.98 12.96
C ARG A 628 -31.67 1.30 12.44
N PHE A 629 -31.53 0.26 11.62
CA PHE A 629 -32.68 -0.50 11.11
C PHE A 629 -33.50 -1.12 12.24
N LEU A 630 -32.86 -1.75 13.23
CA LEU A 630 -33.58 -2.35 14.36
C LEU A 630 -34.19 -1.32 15.32
N LEU A 631 -33.58 -0.14 15.42
CA LEU A 631 -34.02 0.92 16.33
C LEU A 631 -35.11 1.82 15.73
N SER A 632 -35.07 2.06 14.43
CA SER A 632 -36.03 2.87 13.68
C SER A 632 -36.15 2.30 12.25
N PRO A 633 -36.93 1.21 12.07
CA PRO A 633 -37.07 0.56 10.78
C PRO A 633 -37.70 1.51 9.74
N PRO A 634 -37.22 1.52 8.49
CA PRO A 634 -37.84 2.26 7.40
C PRO A 634 -39.17 1.61 6.99
N ASP A 635 -39.97 2.31 6.17
CA ASP A 635 -41.16 1.76 5.52
C ASP A 635 -40.89 1.63 4.00
N PRO A 636 -40.85 0.42 3.41
CA PRO A 636 -41.08 -0.89 4.03
C PRO A 636 -39.90 -1.37 4.91
N PRO A 637 -40.15 -2.22 5.93
CA PRO A 637 -39.17 -2.55 6.96
C PRO A 637 -38.27 -3.73 6.55
N GLY A 638 -37.58 -3.55 5.42
CA GLY A 638 -36.66 -4.55 4.84
C GLY A 638 -35.19 -4.15 4.91
N GLU A 639 -34.30 -5.10 5.21
CA GLU A 639 -32.84 -4.91 5.19
C GLU A 639 -32.11 -6.21 4.84
N SER A 640 -30.83 -6.16 4.45
CA SER A 640 -30.04 -7.37 4.24
C SER A 640 -29.85 -8.17 5.54
N ALA A 641 -30.22 -9.45 5.51
CA ALA A 641 -30.01 -10.36 6.64
C ALA A 641 -28.52 -10.49 7.01
N HIS A 642 -27.63 -10.42 6.02
CA HIS A 642 -26.18 -10.42 6.24
C HIS A 642 -25.69 -9.21 7.04
N ILE A 643 -26.29 -8.04 6.82
CA ILE A 643 -25.94 -6.81 7.55
C ILE A 643 -26.40 -6.94 9.00
N LEU A 644 -27.63 -7.43 9.24
CA LEU A 644 -28.15 -7.64 10.60
C LEU A 644 -27.31 -8.64 11.39
N LEU A 645 -26.83 -9.72 10.75
CA LEU A 645 -25.94 -10.70 11.37
C LEU A 645 -24.55 -10.15 11.75
N LEU A 646 -24.16 -8.97 11.29
CA LEU A 646 -22.93 -8.31 11.77
C LEU A 646 -23.11 -7.72 13.16
N LEU A 647 -24.34 -7.33 13.52
CA LEU A 647 -24.72 -6.78 14.82
C LEU A 647 -25.22 -7.88 15.76
N VAL A 648 -26.11 -8.75 15.27
CA VAL A 648 -26.71 -9.88 16.02
C VAL A 648 -26.27 -11.18 15.37
N PRO A 649 -25.15 -11.80 15.76
CA PRO A 649 -24.56 -12.92 15.04
C PRO A 649 -25.40 -14.22 15.02
N ASP A 650 -26.44 -14.27 15.84
CA ASP A 650 -27.33 -15.42 15.98
C ASP A 650 -28.60 -15.20 15.15
N ARG A 651 -28.72 -15.96 14.04
CA ARG A 651 -29.87 -15.90 13.14
C ARG A 651 -31.18 -16.23 13.86
N HIS A 652 -31.17 -17.17 14.80
CA HIS A 652 -32.39 -17.55 15.51
C HIS A 652 -32.91 -16.42 16.40
N LYS A 653 -32.05 -15.48 16.83
CA LYS A 653 -32.53 -14.27 17.53
C LYS A 653 -33.22 -13.31 16.59
N LEU A 654 -32.71 -13.12 15.37
CA LEU A 654 -33.34 -12.26 14.36
C LEU A 654 -34.71 -12.79 13.92
N GLU A 655 -34.81 -14.10 13.68
CA GLU A 655 -36.05 -14.73 13.19
C GLU A 655 -37.18 -14.83 14.24
N ARG A 656 -36.94 -14.38 15.49
CA ARG A 656 -38.00 -14.25 16.50
C ARG A 656 -38.95 -13.08 16.24
N PHE A 657 -38.46 -12.04 15.57
CA PHE A 657 -39.18 -10.79 15.35
C PHE A 657 -39.28 -10.42 13.87
N GLY A 658 -38.97 -11.35 12.96
CA GLY A 658 -39.09 -11.13 11.51
C GLY A 658 -38.79 -12.37 10.68
N GLY A 659 -38.92 -12.24 9.36
CA GLY A 659 -38.71 -13.32 8.40
C GLY A 659 -37.55 -13.06 7.44
N VAL A 660 -36.83 -14.13 7.05
CA VAL A 660 -35.81 -14.08 6.00
C VAL A 660 -36.38 -14.56 4.67
N PHE A 661 -36.12 -13.82 3.60
CA PHE A 661 -36.62 -14.06 2.25
C PHE A 661 -35.48 -13.98 1.22
N THR A 662 -35.56 -14.78 0.17
CA THR A 662 -34.63 -14.79 -0.98
C THR A 662 -35.43 -14.74 -2.28
N ARG A 663 -34.83 -14.29 -3.39
CA ARG A 663 -35.49 -14.28 -4.69
C ARG A 663 -35.54 -15.70 -5.25
N GLN A 664 -36.74 -16.16 -5.58
CA GLN A 664 -36.97 -17.52 -6.09
C GLN A 664 -36.84 -17.59 -7.62
N ASP A 665 -37.18 -16.51 -8.34
CA ASP A 665 -37.00 -16.39 -9.80
C ASP A 665 -36.77 -14.93 -10.22
N ILE A 666 -35.69 -14.67 -10.97
CA ILE A 666 -35.25 -13.30 -11.31
C ILE A 666 -36.20 -12.65 -12.33
N THR A 667 -36.82 -13.45 -13.19
CA THR A 667 -37.73 -13.01 -14.26
C THR A 667 -39.13 -12.69 -13.78
N GLU A 668 -39.58 -13.31 -12.68
CA GLU A 668 -40.96 -13.17 -12.18
C GLU A 668 -41.06 -12.41 -10.84
N GLY A 669 -39.95 -12.05 -10.21
CA GLY A 669 -39.94 -11.22 -8.99
C GLY A 669 -40.57 -11.88 -7.76
N ARG A 670 -40.68 -13.21 -7.73
CA ARG A 670 -41.27 -13.96 -6.60
C ARG A 670 -40.24 -14.16 -5.47
N TYR A 671 -40.68 -13.96 -4.22
CA TYR A 671 -39.87 -14.14 -3.02
C TYR A 671 -40.24 -15.43 -2.29
N ARG A 672 -39.24 -16.14 -1.77
CA ARG A 672 -39.40 -17.36 -0.95
C ARG A 672 -38.85 -17.12 0.45
N ARG A 673 -39.60 -17.52 1.48
CA ARG A 673 -39.10 -17.54 2.87
C ARG A 673 -38.03 -18.63 3.02
N VAL A 674 -36.88 -18.26 3.58
CA VAL A 674 -35.75 -19.16 3.89
C VAL A 674 -36.03 -19.81 5.24
N THR A 675 -35.90 -21.13 5.35
CA THR A 675 -36.10 -21.80 6.65
C THR A 675 -34.88 -21.63 7.56
N PRO A 676 -35.03 -21.67 8.90
CA PRO A 676 -33.93 -21.46 9.83
C PRO A 676 -32.73 -22.40 9.62
N GLU A 677 -32.99 -23.63 9.16
CA GLU A 677 -32.00 -24.68 8.93
C GLU A 677 -31.29 -24.56 7.58
N GLU A 678 -31.88 -23.84 6.62
CA GLU A 678 -31.26 -23.59 5.31
C GLU A 678 -30.09 -22.62 5.43
N PRO A 679 -28.97 -22.82 4.72
CA PRO A 679 -27.89 -21.85 4.69
C PRO A 679 -28.37 -20.51 4.11
N LEU A 680 -27.91 -19.39 4.68
CA LEU A 680 -28.37 -18.06 4.29
C LEU A 680 -27.96 -17.74 2.83
N PRO A 681 -28.91 -17.52 1.91
CA PRO A 681 -28.62 -17.15 0.52
C PRO A 681 -27.98 -15.77 0.42
N SER A 682 -27.11 -15.52 -0.56
CA SER A 682 -26.35 -14.27 -0.70
C SER A 682 -27.21 -13.00 -0.85
N ASP A 683 -28.42 -13.15 -1.38
CA ASP A 683 -29.40 -12.07 -1.62
C ASP A 683 -30.46 -11.98 -0.50
N ALA A 684 -30.27 -12.69 0.61
CA ALA A 684 -31.24 -12.76 1.69
C ALA A 684 -31.61 -11.38 2.26
N ALA A 685 -32.89 -11.05 2.17
CA ALA A 685 -33.54 -9.91 2.80
C ALA A 685 -34.24 -10.36 4.08
N PHE A 686 -34.12 -9.58 5.13
CA PHE A 686 -34.88 -9.70 6.36
C PHE A 686 -36.01 -8.68 6.32
N VAL A 687 -37.23 -9.13 6.61
CA VAL A 687 -38.40 -8.28 6.79
C VAL A 687 -38.79 -8.33 8.26
N LEU A 688 -38.90 -7.17 8.88
CA LEU A 688 -39.22 -7.03 10.29
C LEU A 688 -40.73 -7.11 10.53
N ASP A 689 -41.15 -7.93 11.48
CA ASP A 689 -42.56 -8.15 11.86
C ASP A 689 -42.88 -7.56 13.24
N GLU A 690 -41.95 -7.62 14.21
CA GLU A 690 -42.15 -7.15 15.60
C GLU A 690 -41.14 -6.05 15.99
N PRO A 691 -41.47 -4.76 15.78
CA PRO A 691 -40.54 -3.64 16.01
C PRO A 691 -40.05 -3.49 17.45
N GLU A 692 -40.86 -3.79 18.45
CA GLU A 692 -40.50 -3.63 19.87
C GLU A 692 -39.41 -4.62 20.29
N SER A 693 -39.57 -5.89 19.94
CA SER A 693 -38.59 -6.95 20.19
C SER A 693 -37.28 -6.71 19.43
N ALA A 694 -37.38 -6.18 18.21
CA ALA A 694 -36.23 -5.73 17.43
C ALA A 694 -35.50 -4.55 18.07
N TYR A 695 -36.23 -3.56 18.60
CA TYR A 695 -35.66 -2.41 19.30
C TYR A 695 -34.85 -2.85 20.53
N GLU A 696 -35.42 -3.72 21.38
CA GLU A 696 -34.73 -4.23 22.58
C GLU A 696 -33.46 -5.01 22.20
N THR A 697 -33.56 -5.88 21.20
CA THR A 697 -32.42 -6.65 20.68
C THR A 697 -31.36 -5.72 20.09
N GLY A 698 -31.77 -4.69 19.34
CA GLY A 698 -30.92 -3.70 18.73
C GLY A 698 -30.13 -2.87 19.73
N ILE A 699 -30.79 -2.35 20.77
CA ILE A 699 -30.14 -1.62 21.88
C ILE A 699 -29.13 -2.53 22.58
N SER A 700 -29.55 -3.72 23.01
CA SER A 700 -28.68 -4.63 23.77
C SER A 700 -27.44 -5.05 22.97
N ALA A 701 -27.59 -5.35 21.67
CA ALA A 701 -26.48 -5.68 20.80
C ALA A 701 -25.55 -4.49 20.55
N ALA A 702 -26.11 -3.29 20.37
CA ALA A 702 -25.32 -2.06 20.22
C ALA A 702 -24.50 -1.76 21.48
N GLU A 703 -25.11 -1.77 22.66
CA GLU A 703 -24.41 -1.54 23.94
C GLU A 703 -23.29 -2.56 24.17
N THR A 704 -23.54 -3.84 23.89
CA THR A 704 -22.52 -4.90 24.02
C THR A 704 -21.29 -4.61 23.15
N ILE A 705 -21.49 -4.16 21.90
CA ILE A 705 -20.39 -3.82 20.99
C ILE A 705 -19.61 -2.59 21.48
N LEU A 706 -20.30 -1.60 22.04
CA LEU A 706 -19.64 -0.41 22.60
C LEU A 706 -18.84 -0.77 23.84
N ASP A 707 -19.39 -1.53 24.77
CA ASP A 707 -18.70 -1.99 25.98
C ASP A 707 -17.46 -2.83 25.64
N ASP A 708 -17.56 -3.70 24.64
CA ASP A 708 -16.41 -4.44 24.10
C ASP A 708 -15.32 -3.51 23.56
N LEU A 709 -15.70 -2.49 22.80
CA LEU A 709 -14.76 -1.54 22.21
C LEU A 709 -14.14 -0.63 23.28
N GLU A 710 -14.91 -0.17 24.27
CA GLU A 710 -14.38 0.59 25.42
C GLU A 710 -13.38 -0.23 26.22
N ARG A 711 -13.69 -1.50 26.49
CA ARG A 711 -12.77 -2.42 27.18
C ARG A 711 -11.51 -2.67 26.38
N ALA A 712 -11.64 -2.87 25.06
CA ALA A 712 -10.49 -3.05 24.19
C ALA A 712 -9.56 -1.82 24.18
N ASP A 713 -10.14 -0.62 24.04
CA ASP A 713 -9.41 0.65 24.08
C ASP A 713 -8.68 0.84 25.42
N ALA A 714 -9.39 0.68 26.54
CA ALA A 714 -8.83 0.86 27.88
C ALA A 714 -7.73 -0.16 28.22
N THR A 715 -7.90 -1.41 27.80
CA THR A 715 -6.98 -2.51 28.16
C THR A 715 -5.73 -2.51 27.29
N TRP A 716 -5.89 -2.33 25.97
CA TRP A 716 -4.82 -2.59 25.02
C TRP A 716 -4.10 -1.33 24.56
N TYR A 717 -4.86 -0.29 24.19
CA TYR A 717 -4.29 0.88 23.50
C TYR A 717 -5.22 2.12 23.56
N PRO A 718 -5.21 2.89 24.67
CA PRO A 718 -6.12 4.01 24.91
C PRO A 718 -5.70 5.32 24.23
N HIS A 719 -5.19 5.23 22.99
CA HIS A 719 -4.59 6.37 22.28
C HIS A 719 -5.20 6.63 20.91
N SER A 720 -6.08 5.76 20.39
CA SER A 720 -6.65 5.95 19.05
C SER A 720 -7.72 7.04 19.03
N PRO A 721 -7.57 8.13 18.26
CA PRO A 721 -8.63 9.11 18.07
C PRO A 721 -9.81 8.51 17.30
N PHE A 722 -9.54 7.60 16.36
CA PHE A 722 -10.58 6.95 15.54
C PHE A 722 -11.56 6.14 16.38
N VAL A 723 -11.09 5.46 17.44
CA VAL A 723 -11.97 4.74 18.38
C VAL A 723 -12.86 5.71 19.14
N ALA A 724 -12.30 6.83 19.61
CA ALA A 724 -13.07 7.87 20.29
C ALA A 724 -14.14 8.49 19.38
N THR A 725 -13.79 8.77 18.12
CA THR A 725 -14.75 9.22 17.09
C THR A 725 -15.87 8.19 16.87
N THR A 726 -15.51 6.91 16.79
CA THR A 726 -16.45 5.81 16.60
C THR A 726 -17.45 5.77 17.75
N LEU A 727 -16.95 5.72 18.99
CA LEU A 727 -17.78 5.66 20.20
C LEU A 727 -18.68 6.88 20.33
N ASN A 728 -18.15 8.09 20.11
CA ASN A 728 -18.95 9.31 20.08
C ASN A 728 -20.11 9.22 19.07
N THR A 729 -19.84 8.76 17.84
CA THR A 729 -20.84 8.66 16.78
C THR A 729 -21.92 7.63 17.12
N TRP A 730 -21.55 6.50 17.72
CA TRP A 730 -22.49 5.48 18.16
C TRP A 730 -23.37 5.94 19.31
N TYR A 731 -22.80 6.61 20.32
CA TYR A 731 -23.60 7.14 21.44
C TYR A 731 -24.57 8.23 20.98
N PHE A 732 -24.19 9.05 19.98
CA PHE A 732 -25.14 9.98 19.36
C PHE A 732 -26.29 9.26 18.66
N MET A 733 -25.99 8.24 17.86
CA MET A 733 -27.04 7.43 17.23
C MET A 733 -27.97 6.81 18.29
N LEU A 734 -27.42 6.26 19.38
CA LEU A 734 -28.25 5.70 20.46
C LEU A 734 -29.08 6.77 21.18
N TYR A 735 -28.54 7.98 21.38
CA TYR A 735 -29.30 9.11 21.91
C TYR A 735 -30.52 9.43 21.04
N ASP A 736 -30.34 9.52 19.73
CA ASP A 736 -31.40 9.91 18.78
C ASP A 736 -32.57 8.91 18.80
N HIS A 737 -32.28 7.64 19.08
CA HIS A 737 -33.24 6.55 19.02
C HIS A 737 -33.73 6.06 20.40
N ALA A 738 -33.17 6.55 21.51
CA ALA A 738 -33.55 6.06 22.83
C ALA A 738 -34.98 6.47 23.23
N ASN A 739 -35.77 5.53 23.75
CA ASN A 739 -37.14 5.79 24.19
C ASN A 739 -37.23 6.42 25.60
N HIS A 740 -36.25 6.17 26.47
CA HIS A 740 -36.30 6.60 27.87
C HIS A 740 -35.42 7.85 28.13
N PRO A 741 -35.91 8.85 28.90
CA PRO A 741 -35.13 10.05 29.23
C PRO A 741 -33.80 9.77 29.95
N GLU A 742 -33.75 8.73 30.79
CA GLU A 742 -32.53 8.32 31.49
C GLU A 742 -31.46 7.78 30.53
N ALA A 743 -31.87 6.93 29.59
CA ALA A 743 -30.99 6.41 28.54
C ALA A 743 -30.46 7.55 27.66
N LYS A 744 -31.33 8.49 27.25
CA LYS A 744 -30.92 9.70 26.52
C LYS A 744 -29.84 10.49 27.28
N ARG A 745 -30.05 10.76 28.57
CA ARG A 745 -29.05 11.47 29.38
C ARG A 745 -27.72 10.72 29.46
N ARG A 746 -27.76 9.40 29.64
CA ARG A 746 -26.57 8.54 29.67
C ARG A 746 -25.80 8.60 28.35
N TYR A 747 -26.47 8.37 27.23
CA TYR A 747 -25.85 8.38 25.90
C TYR A 747 -25.28 9.76 25.52
N ALA A 748 -26.00 10.84 25.84
CA ALA A 748 -25.49 12.20 25.64
C ALA A 748 -24.19 12.45 26.45
N TRP A 749 -24.12 11.95 27.68
CA TRP A 749 -22.93 12.06 28.52
C TRP A 749 -21.75 11.25 27.97
N GLU A 750 -21.99 10.00 27.58
CA GLU A 750 -20.96 9.14 26.97
C GLU A 750 -20.45 9.71 25.64
N ALA A 751 -21.34 10.26 24.81
CA ALA A 751 -20.94 10.97 23.59
C ALA A 751 -20.00 12.15 23.91
N LEU A 752 -20.31 12.95 24.93
CA LEU A 752 -19.47 14.07 25.37
C LEU A 752 -18.11 13.60 25.94
N LYS A 753 -18.11 12.54 26.75
CA LYS A 753 -16.88 11.91 27.26
C LYS A 753 -15.95 11.51 26.12
N TRP A 754 -16.48 10.84 25.09
CA TRP A 754 -15.67 10.39 23.96
C TRP A 754 -15.25 11.52 23.01
N ALA A 755 -16.06 12.57 22.85
CA ALA A 755 -15.63 13.76 22.13
C ALA A 755 -14.43 14.45 22.81
N LYS A 756 -14.44 14.55 24.15
CA LYS A 756 -13.29 15.08 24.92
C LYS A 756 -12.05 14.21 24.75
N ARG A 757 -12.19 12.88 24.86
CA ARG A 757 -11.10 11.93 24.63
C ARG A 757 -10.52 12.02 23.22
N GLU A 758 -11.34 12.24 22.20
CA GLU A 758 -10.86 12.45 20.83
C GLU A 758 -9.95 13.68 20.74
N THR A 759 -10.37 14.81 21.33
CA THR A 759 -9.57 16.04 21.36
C THR A 759 -8.30 15.88 22.18
N GLU A 760 -8.33 15.17 23.31
CA GLU A 760 -7.14 14.86 24.11
C GLU A 760 -6.13 14.01 23.33
N ARG A 761 -6.61 13.07 22.51
CA ARG A 761 -5.77 12.16 21.70
C ARG A 761 -5.27 12.82 20.41
N SER A 762 -5.97 13.83 19.89
CA SER A 762 -5.58 14.58 18.70
C SER A 762 -5.90 16.08 18.84
N PRO A 763 -5.09 16.81 19.64
CA PRO A 763 -5.37 18.20 19.99
C PRO A 763 -5.11 19.19 18.85
N HIS A 764 -4.38 18.79 17.82
CA HIS A 764 -4.07 19.64 16.66
C HIS A 764 -4.94 19.32 15.44
N GLN A 765 -5.82 18.33 15.53
CA GLN A 765 -6.75 18.01 14.45
C GLN A 765 -8.01 18.86 14.59
N TRP A 766 -8.26 19.76 13.62
CA TRP A 766 -9.45 20.63 13.67
C TRP A 766 -10.78 19.85 13.77
N ARG A 767 -10.86 18.64 13.21
CA ARG A 767 -12.08 17.79 13.25
C ARG A 767 -12.44 17.32 14.66
N SER A 768 -11.45 17.10 15.52
CA SER A 768 -11.72 16.67 16.90
C SER A 768 -12.36 17.82 17.69
N HIS A 769 -11.87 19.04 17.50
CA HIS A 769 -12.46 20.25 18.09
C HIS A 769 -13.82 20.58 17.51
N ASP A 770 -14.03 20.39 16.21
CA ASP A 770 -15.34 20.58 15.58
C ASP A 770 -16.39 19.64 16.18
N ARG A 771 -16.05 18.36 16.34
CA ARG A 771 -16.92 17.38 16.99
C ARG A 771 -17.17 17.69 18.46
N LEU A 772 -16.13 18.08 19.21
CA LEU A 772 -16.27 18.50 20.59
C LEU A 772 -17.19 19.72 20.72
N ALA A 773 -17.03 20.71 19.85
CA ALA A 773 -17.86 21.91 19.84
C ALA A 773 -19.33 21.58 19.61
N LYS A 774 -19.63 20.79 18.56
CA LYS A 774 -20.98 20.31 18.24
C LYS A 774 -21.59 19.50 19.38
N THR A 775 -20.79 18.63 20.00
CA THR A 775 -21.22 17.79 21.11
C THR A 775 -21.54 18.61 22.36
N LEU A 776 -20.70 19.60 22.69
CA LEU A 776 -20.92 20.53 23.80
C LEU A 776 -22.13 21.42 23.57
N TRP A 777 -22.32 21.91 22.34
CA TRP A 777 -23.48 22.73 21.98
C TRP A 777 -24.78 21.96 22.16
N PHE A 778 -24.81 20.74 21.61
CA PHE A 778 -25.91 19.81 21.79
C PHE A 778 -26.17 19.52 23.27
N TYR A 779 -25.14 19.19 24.05
CA TYR A 779 -25.31 18.87 25.46
C TYR A 779 -25.84 20.07 26.26
N GLY A 780 -25.36 21.28 25.97
CA GLY A 780 -25.88 22.51 26.57
C GLY A 780 -27.36 22.77 26.25
N ASN A 781 -27.87 22.28 25.13
CA ASN A 781 -29.30 22.36 24.80
C ASN A 781 -30.14 21.36 25.61
N VAL A 782 -29.59 20.18 25.89
CA VAL A 782 -30.29 19.08 26.59
C VAL A 782 -30.21 19.21 28.12
N GLU A 783 -29.11 19.74 28.66
CA GLU A 783 -28.91 19.86 30.10
C GLU A 783 -29.78 20.97 30.73
N GLN A 784 -30.33 20.64 31.90
CA GLN A 784 -31.07 21.55 32.77
C GLN A 784 -30.22 21.79 34.03
N GLY A 785 -29.80 23.02 34.29
CA GLY A 785 -29.03 23.35 35.49
C GLY A 785 -27.98 24.45 35.30
N PRO A 786 -27.24 24.79 36.37
CA PRO A 786 -26.31 25.93 36.39
C PRO A 786 -25.07 25.73 35.50
N ARG A 787 -24.74 24.49 35.12
CA ARG A 787 -23.60 24.18 34.23
C ARG A 787 -23.90 24.37 32.75
N ARG A 788 -25.16 24.56 32.37
CA ARG A 788 -25.60 24.79 30.97
C ARG A 788 -24.77 25.87 30.26
N GLY A 789 -24.59 27.02 30.91
CA GLY A 789 -23.80 28.12 30.35
C GLY A 789 -22.31 27.79 30.16
N GLU A 790 -21.74 26.89 30.96
CA GLU A 790 -20.37 26.42 30.81
C GLU A 790 -20.19 25.59 29.54
N HIS A 791 -21.14 24.71 29.22
CA HIS A 791 -21.08 23.88 28.01
C HIS A 791 -21.07 24.72 26.73
N PHE A 792 -21.92 25.74 26.64
CA PHE A 792 -21.90 26.67 25.50
C PHE A 792 -20.58 27.44 25.40
N ARG A 793 -20.04 27.96 26.50
CA ARG A 793 -18.74 28.67 26.50
C ARG A 793 -17.60 27.76 26.03
N ARG A 794 -17.53 26.53 26.55
CA ARG A 794 -16.54 25.54 26.10
C ARG A 794 -16.74 25.13 24.64
N GLY A 795 -17.99 25.07 24.18
CA GLY A 795 -18.32 24.84 22.77
C GLY A 795 -17.81 25.97 21.88
N LEU A 796 -17.96 27.23 22.29
CA LEU A 796 -17.41 28.40 21.60
C LEU A 796 -15.88 28.37 21.56
N GLU A 797 -15.22 27.95 22.65
CA GLU A 797 -13.76 27.78 22.68
C GLU A 797 -13.29 26.70 21.70
N ALA A 798 -14.00 25.56 21.64
CA ALA A 798 -13.70 24.50 20.69
C ALA A 798 -13.93 24.96 19.23
N PHE A 799 -15.02 25.67 18.92
CA PHE A 799 -15.23 26.26 17.60
C PHE A 799 -14.15 27.28 17.23
N ARG A 800 -13.74 28.13 18.19
CA ARG A 800 -12.60 29.02 17.99
C ARG A 800 -11.35 28.22 17.63
N LYS A 801 -11.10 27.11 18.32
CA LYS A 801 -9.92 26.28 18.04
C LYS A 801 -9.94 25.68 16.64
N VAL A 802 -11.11 25.34 16.09
CA VAL A 802 -11.27 24.95 14.67
C VAL A 802 -10.73 26.04 13.75
N THR A 803 -11.07 27.31 14.01
CA THR A 803 -10.61 28.45 13.19
C THR A 803 -9.10 28.73 13.34
N GLU A 804 -8.49 28.38 14.47
CA GLU A 804 -7.04 28.49 14.67
C GLU A 804 -6.27 27.36 13.95
N LEU A 805 -6.80 26.13 14.03
CA LEU A 805 -6.16 24.94 13.43
C LEU A 805 -6.42 24.84 11.92
N TYR A 806 -7.48 25.46 11.42
CA TYR A 806 -7.78 25.52 9.99
C TYR A 806 -8.26 26.93 9.56
N PRO A 807 -7.36 27.93 9.49
CA PRO A 807 -7.73 29.34 9.29
C PRO A 807 -8.40 29.67 7.97
N THR A 808 -8.22 28.84 6.94
CA THR A 808 -8.81 29.03 5.60
C THR A 808 -10.10 28.23 5.39
N PHE A 809 -10.66 27.62 6.43
CA PHE A 809 -11.87 26.82 6.35
C PHE A 809 -13.11 27.70 6.59
N ALA A 810 -13.77 28.13 5.50
CA ALA A 810 -14.91 29.04 5.56
C ALA A 810 -16.07 28.52 6.43
N GLU A 811 -16.40 27.23 6.31
CA GLU A 811 -17.50 26.62 7.06
C GLU A 811 -17.22 26.60 8.57
N GLY A 812 -15.96 26.39 8.99
CA GLY A 812 -15.57 26.47 10.41
C GLY A 812 -15.77 27.88 10.98
N TRP A 813 -15.42 28.92 10.21
CA TRP A 813 -15.70 30.31 10.60
C TRP A 813 -17.20 30.62 10.64
N GLN A 814 -17.98 30.07 9.72
CA GLN A 814 -19.42 30.23 9.69
C GLN A 814 -20.08 29.58 10.90
N GLN A 815 -19.71 28.34 11.23
CA GLN A 815 -20.20 27.63 12.41
C GLN A 815 -19.85 28.38 13.70
N TYR A 816 -18.61 28.85 13.84
CA TYR A 816 -18.19 29.65 14.98
C TYR A 816 -18.97 30.97 15.09
N GLY A 817 -19.13 31.69 13.97
CA GLY A 817 -19.88 32.94 13.93
C GLY A 817 -21.35 32.78 14.28
N ASN A 818 -22.00 31.75 13.76
CA ASN A 818 -23.40 31.43 14.09
C ASN A 818 -23.56 31.11 15.58
N ALA A 819 -22.68 30.28 16.13
CA ALA A 819 -22.70 29.93 17.55
C ALA A 819 -22.52 31.18 18.44
N LEU A 820 -21.58 32.08 18.11
CA LEU A 820 -21.40 33.34 18.84
C LEU A 820 -22.65 34.22 18.82
N VAL A 821 -23.32 34.32 17.66
CA VAL A 821 -24.54 35.12 17.53
C VAL A 821 -25.68 34.50 18.35
N GLU A 822 -25.87 33.19 18.25
CA GLU A 822 -26.90 32.46 18.99
C GLU A 822 -26.70 32.62 20.51
N TYR A 823 -25.48 32.44 21.01
CA TYR A 823 -25.16 32.59 22.43
C TYR A 823 -25.34 34.03 22.92
N GLY A 824 -24.83 35.02 22.16
CA GLY A 824 -24.96 36.43 22.50
C GLY A 824 -26.42 36.91 22.51
N ALA A 825 -27.23 36.43 21.57
CA ALA A 825 -28.66 36.73 21.51
C ALA A 825 -29.42 36.11 22.69
N ALA A 826 -29.07 34.88 23.08
CA ALA A 826 -29.65 34.21 24.25
C ALA A 826 -29.34 34.97 25.55
N LEU A 827 -28.09 35.41 25.75
CA LEU A 827 -27.69 36.21 26.91
C LEU A 827 -28.44 37.55 26.97
N LYS A 828 -28.57 38.23 25.83
CA LYS A 828 -29.32 39.48 25.74
C LYS A 828 -30.79 39.29 26.11
N LYS A 829 -31.41 38.20 25.63
CA LYS A 829 -32.78 37.83 25.99
C LYS A 829 -32.93 37.51 27.48
N ALA A 830 -31.88 37.01 28.13
CA ALA A 830 -31.84 36.74 29.56
C ALA A 830 -31.57 37.99 30.44
N GLY A 831 -31.32 39.16 29.84
CA GLY A 831 -31.05 40.41 30.56
C GLY A 831 -29.57 40.80 30.65
N ASP A 832 -28.65 39.91 30.25
CA ASP A 832 -27.20 40.09 30.34
C ASP A 832 -26.62 40.84 29.12
N THR A 833 -27.17 42.01 28.81
CA THR A 833 -26.83 42.76 27.59
C THR A 833 -25.34 43.12 27.50
N SER A 834 -24.72 43.51 28.63
CA SER A 834 -23.30 43.87 28.70
C SER A 834 -22.36 42.69 28.38
N ILE A 835 -22.80 41.45 28.62
CA ILE A 835 -22.07 40.22 28.33
C ILE A 835 -22.39 39.72 26.91
N GLY A 836 -23.65 39.84 26.47
CA GLY A 836 -24.11 39.37 25.16
C GLY A 836 -23.60 40.18 23.96
N ASP A 837 -23.53 41.51 24.08
CA ASP A 837 -23.13 42.39 22.96
C ASP A 837 -21.70 42.09 22.41
N PRO A 838 -20.66 41.83 23.25
CA PRO A 838 -19.35 41.38 22.78
C PRO A 838 -19.37 40.10 21.92
N TYR A 839 -20.23 39.13 22.26
CA TYR A 839 -20.38 37.89 21.48
C TYR A 839 -21.03 38.17 20.13
N LEU A 840 -22.08 39.02 20.08
CA LEU A 840 -22.73 39.42 18.84
C LEU A 840 -21.76 40.13 17.88
N ILE A 841 -20.91 41.04 18.40
CA ILE A 841 -19.89 41.74 17.62
C ILE A 841 -18.87 40.74 17.07
N SER A 842 -18.37 39.83 17.91
CA SER A 842 -17.40 38.81 17.50
C SER A 842 -18.00 37.84 16.47
N GLY A 843 -19.27 37.46 16.63
CA GLY A 843 -19.99 36.60 15.70
C GLY A 843 -20.13 37.23 14.32
N ARG A 844 -20.51 38.51 14.24
CA ARG A 844 -20.56 39.25 12.97
C ARG A 844 -19.19 39.32 12.29
N LYS A 845 -18.10 39.53 13.06
CA LYS A 845 -16.74 39.52 12.52
C LYS A 845 -16.36 38.15 11.95
N ALA A 846 -16.67 37.06 12.66
CA ALA A 846 -16.41 35.69 12.20
C ALA A 846 -17.21 35.35 10.93
N LEU A 847 -18.48 35.76 10.85
CA LEU A 847 -19.31 35.58 9.65
C LEU A 847 -18.79 36.40 8.45
N ALA A 848 -18.39 37.64 8.67
CA ALA A 848 -17.75 38.45 7.63
C ALA A 848 -16.46 37.79 7.12
N ARG A 849 -15.67 37.20 8.02
CA ARG A 849 -14.46 36.43 7.64
C ARG A 849 -14.81 35.18 6.83
N ALA A 850 -15.85 34.44 7.21
CA ALA A 850 -16.31 33.28 6.44
C ALA A 850 -16.72 33.68 5.00
N GLN A 851 -17.46 34.79 4.86
CA GLN A 851 -17.86 35.34 3.57
C GLN A 851 -16.64 35.78 2.74
N GLU A 852 -15.67 36.48 3.35
CA GLU A 852 -14.43 36.89 2.68
C GLU A 852 -13.65 35.69 2.12
N ILE A 853 -13.51 34.62 2.91
CA ILE A 853 -12.83 33.38 2.49
C ILE A 853 -13.58 32.76 1.29
N SER A 854 -14.90 32.62 1.38
CA SER A 854 -15.72 32.05 0.31
C SER A 854 -15.66 32.87 -0.98
N GLN A 855 -15.78 34.21 -0.90
CA GLN A 855 -15.69 35.10 -2.05
C GLN A 855 -14.34 35.00 -2.74
N ARG A 856 -13.24 34.95 -1.97
CA ARG A 856 -11.88 34.80 -2.52
C ARG A 856 -11.60 33.43 -3.13
N LEU A 857 -12.34 32.40 -2.72
CA LEU A 857 -12.29 31.08 -3.35
C LEU A 857 -13.13 31.01 -4.63
N GLN A 858 -14.22 31.78 -4.72
CA GLN A 858 -15.09 31.85 -5.90
C GLN A 858 -14.57 32.80 -7.00
N GLY A 859 -13.81 33.84 -6.61
CA GLY A 859 -13.21 34.81 -7.54
C GLY A 859 -11.87 34.39 -8.16
N LYS A 860 -11.45 33.12 -7.97
CA LYS A 860 -10.29 32.47 -8.56
C LYS A 860 -10.76 31.26 -9.36
#